data_AF-A0A9C8ZPK6-F1
#
_entry.id   AF-A0A9C8ZPK6-F1
#
_cell.length_a   1.000
_cell.length_b   1.000
_cell.length_c   1.000
_cell.angle_alpha   90.00
_cell.angle_beta   90.00
_cell.angle_gamma   90.00
#
_symmetry.space_group_name_H-M   'P 1'
#
loop_
_entity.id
_entity.type
_entity.pdbx_description
1 polymer ?
#
loop_
_entity_poly.entity_id
_entity_poly.type
_entity_poly.pdbx_seq_one_letter_code
_entity_poly.pdbx_strand_id
1 'polypeptide(L)'
;MMMTSDIGSFAEKYQLAIENDLVLRRNGGTTGLELEWNLYDSHFRPLREEGTEAGFIDRLRADFIPGWLSDYNQLEVFQWMTEWMTRPYYSAIHTVFEGWVLEACLLNALAAAGAARGERLYAYHGNLLYPTEISHDDIPRGWNLAKRRYLERCVDIYGSSLATAGRHVNVSLPETLLSWDFMHLSPSERGNGHLDAYKNQVYIEGARLMRAFTALSIAITASSPLRADIRTGEPLVILTDVDSNRNLIFPNDRNLDVPYLYRSHEDYVRISYDLVQRGVRFGNNNWTPVRARSSTDPIERIVSITSEQLQELYRKGIYPPERAGGKEEMARQIEQENLCARIDIPMSRIELRTDEGGHDLWMDVAHLTLIELLLILFYADPSFARAFRYDVEDIARARRNESAAAAHGLRAQIENPFSGKLIGMRDFLRWTLDQVRPLAQALGRWDLLEPLREMALGAPNTAGKLRARIQEELGDSVIVPPELLKELAEEREAEVRRQVQEIAARIESANSDAGKLRDLLQTAREAARRQPAPRVPFHPTEQAVIDISYPDKTSEIVALAERLIRIPSVTNCPDERLDEVARAAYFIRDYLEAAGVEVRIFDEGKYPALLAYFPDHLAAPVMLSGHFDVVAPEPDDSQFEPRIEGEYLWGRGSADMKTVVATYLVWMKDQMRQPGAKPAINLLLVGNEENGEIEPAGTPHVLSTLQIERNYIPELLIAGERTGEQGHELMGKVCVENRGVMRFRLIARGEAGHTGTASVPADLADSLLKARTDLAELFAAHLTLTAEDGWRSSYRFPFLNVGQPGVYNITATHGELGVEVRLIPEDDLEALIALLEDYAARAGLEPVFEVRDAGIICRPDNPHLRNLLDAIREVSGEEPQTGKKLPGTSARFAPGGQGVVWGQSGLGPHARDERHYIPSIQGYYDALNALARRYVEG
;
A
#
# COMPACT_ATOMS: atom_id res chain seq x y z
N MET A 1 -31.11 -28.60 -19.77
CA MET A 1 -31.66 -29.03 -18.45
C MET A 1 -30.81 -30.18 -17.91
N MET A 2 -29.68 -29.87 -17.25
CA MET A 2 -28.75 -30.85 -16.70
C MET A 2 -29.17 -31.27 -15.29
N MET A 3 -28.97 -32.57 -15.03
CA MET A 3 -29.26 -33.28 -13.78
C MET A 3 -28.62 -32.58 -12.58
N THR A 4 -29.31 -32.67 -11.43
CA THR A 4 -28.83 -32.39 -10.07
C THR A 4 -27.32 -32.62 -9.94
N SER A 5 -26.51 -31.57 -10.07
CA SER A 5 -25.07 -31.68 -9.95
C SER A 5 -24.73 -31.83 -8.47
N ASP A 6 -23.89 -32.81 -8.15
CA ASP A 6 -23.20 -32.87 -6.86
C ASP A 6 -22.57 -31.50 -6.57
N ILE A 7 -22.99 -30.88 -5.47
CA ILE A 7 -22.51 -29.55 -5.04
C ILE A 7 -20.99 -29.55 -4.84
N GLY A 8 -20.40 -30.71 -4.50
CA GLY A 8 -18.95 -30.90 -4.43
C GLY A 8 -18.28 -30.72 -5.79
N SER A 9 -18.75 -31.43 -6.81
CA SER A 9 -18.23 -31.28 -8.19
C SER A 9 -18.39 -29.85 -8.72
N PHE A 10 -19.49 -29.16 -8.39
CA PHE A 10 -19.67 -27.76 -8.77
C PHE A 10 -18.67 -26.84 -8.04
N ALA A 11 -18.43 -27.07 -6.74
CA ALA A 11 -17.46 -26.29 -5.96
C ALA A 11 -16.02 -26.43 -6.50
N GLU A 12 -15.61 -27.63 -6.90
CA GLU A 12 -14.33 -27.86 -7.57
C GLU A 12 -14.22 -27.08 -8.88
N LYS A 13 -15.26 -27.12 -9.72
CA LYS A 13 -15.32 -26.34 -10.96
C LYS A 13 -15.23 -24.83 -10.69
N TYR A 14 -15.91 -24.34 -9.65
CA TYR A 14 -15.86 -22.95 -9.25
C TYR A 14 -14.44 -22.53 -8.79
N GLN A 15 -13.76 -23.36 -8.01
CA GLN A 15 -12.37 -23.12 -7.59
C GLN A 15 -11.42 -23.08 -8.79
N LEU A 16 -11.51 -24.05 -9.70
CA LEU A 16 -10.71 -24.06 -10.94
C LEU A 16 -10.95 -22.79 -11.79
N ALA A 17 -12.19 -22.30 -11.82
CA ALA A 17 -12.50 -21.06 -12.52
C ALA A 17 -11.86 -19.84 -11.87
N ILE A 18 -11.78 -19.78 -10.53
CA ILE A 18 -11.04 -18.74 -9.79
C ILE A 18 -9.54 -18.84 -10.08
N GLU A 19 -8.95 -20.03 -9.99
CA GLU A 19 -7.52 -20.23 -10.27
C GLU A 19 -7.14 -19.74 -11.67
N ASN A 20 -7.96 -20.05 -12.67
CA ASN A 20 -7.74 -19.58 -14.03
C ASN A 20 -7.94 -18.06 -14.18
N ASP A 21 -8.95 -17.50 -13.50
CA ASP A 21 -9.20 -16.06 -13.49
C ASP A 21 -8.07 -15.28 -12.78
N LEU A 22 -7.45 -15.82 -11.72
CA LEU A 22 -6.29 -15.22 -11.06
C LEU A 22 -5.09 -15.06 -12.02
N VAL A 23 -4.92 -16.01 -12.93
CA VAL A 23 -3.87 -15.96 -13.97
C VAL A 23 -4.25 -14.99 -15.09
N LEU A 24 -5.47 -15.08 -15.63
CA LEU A 24 -5.89 -14.30 -16.80
C LEU A 24 -6.28 -12.85 -16.47
N ARG A 25 -6.72 -12.60 -15.23
CA ARG A 25 -7.33 -11.35 -14.77
C ARG A 25 -6.84 -11.01 -13.36
N ARG A 26 -5.52 -10.88 -13.19
CA ARG A 26 -4.87 -10.57 -11.90
C ARG A 26 -5.49 -9.40 -11.13
N ASN A 27 -6.01 -8.39 -11.82
CA ASN A 27 -6.65 -7.22 -11.21
C ASN A 27 -8.18 -7.37 -10.98
N GLY A 28 -8.80 -8.46 -11.42
CA GLY A 28 -10.22 -8.75 -11.26
C GLY A 28 -10.60 -9.28 -9.87
N GLY A 29 -11.86 -9.71 -9.75
CA GLY A 29 -12.42 -10.32 -8.53
C GLY A 29 -13.92 -10.60 -8.63
N THR A 30 -14.44 -11.36 -7.67
CA THR A 30 -15.87 -11.74 -7.55
C THR A 30 -16.62 -10.96 -6.47
N THR A 31 -15.91 -10.18 -5.66
CA THR A 31 -16.49 -9.43 -4.53
C THR A 31 -15.93 -8.01 -4.49
N GLY A 32 -16.74 -7.06 -4.02
CA GLY A 32 -16.37 -5.66 -3.80
C GLY A 32 -17.35 -4.96 -2.86
N LEU A 33 -16.94 -3.82 -2.30
CA LEU A 33 -17.74 -2.98 -1.41
C LEU A 33 -17.75 -1.52 -1.88
N GLU A 34 -18.89 -0.87 -1.71
CA GLU A 34 -19.01 0.60 -1.73
C GLU A 34 -19.31 1.03 -0.29
N LEU A 35 -18.56 1.99 0.22
CA LEU A 35 -18.52 2.41 1.63
C LEU A 35 -18.84 3.89 1.71
N GLU A 36 -19.97 4.25 2.28
CA GLU A 36 -20.39 5.64 2.41
C GLU A 36 -20.29 6.09 3.87
N TRP A 37 -19.89 7.35 4.08
CA TRP A 37 -19.91 8.00 5.39
C TRP A 37 -20.51 9.41 5.31
N ASN A 38 -21.22 9.79 6.36
CA ASN A 38 -21.53 11.18 6.68
C ASN A 38 -20.38 11.79 7.51
N LEU A 39 -19.97 13.01 7.17
CA LEU A 39 -18.86 13.74 7.75
C LEU A 39 -19.39 14.87 8.64
N TYR A 40 -18.83 14.99 9.84
CA TYR A 40 -19.35 15.86 10.90
C TYR A 40 -18.28 16.73 11.54
N ASP A 41 -18.71 17.89 12.04
CA ASP A 41 -17.93 18.80 12.85
C ASP A 41 -17.81 18.34 14.32
N SER A 42 -17.18 19.17 15.15
CA SER A 42 -17.00 18.91 16.59
C SER A 42 -18.28 18.88 17.43
N HIS A 43 -19.43 19.25 16.85
CA HIS A 43 -20.76 19.23 17.46
C HIS A 43 -21.68 18.19 16.81
N PHE A 44 -21.13 17.29 15.99
CA PHE A 44 -21.90 16.31 15.20
C PHE A 44 -22.92 16.93 14.25
N ARG A 45 -22.66 18.15 13.76
CA ARG A 45 -23.42 18.74 12.65
C ARG A 45 -22.78 18.37 11.31
N PRO A 46 -23.58 18.10 10.27
CA PRO A 46 -23.03 17.76 8.95
C PRO A 46 -22.13 18.88 8.45
N LEU A 47 -20.96 18.53 7.93
CA LEU A 47 -19.99 19.53 7.49
C LEU A 47 -20.50 20.33 6.29
N ARG A 48 -20.52 21.65 6.45
CA ARG A 48 -20.85 22.64 5.42
C ARG A 48 -19.76 23.70 5.36
N GLU A 49 -19.58 24.28 4.19
CA GLU A 49 -18.69 25.42 4.00
C GLU A 49 -19.49 26.67 3.63
N GLU A 50 -19.49 27.65 4.53
CA GLU A 50 -20.12 28.93 4.29
C GLU A 50 -19.13 29.90 3.63
N GLY A 51 -19.53 30.52 2.52
CA GLY A 51 -18.82 31.67 1.93
C GLY A 51 -17.63 31.37 1.01
N THR A 52 -17.35 30.11 0.64
CA THR A 52 -16.32 29.75 -0.35
C THR A 52 -16.89 29.27 -1.68
N GLU A 53 -16.13 29.41 -2.78
CA GLU A 53 -16.57 28.96 -4.12
C GLU A 53 -16.69 27.44 -4.24
N ALA A 54 -15.97 26.67 -3.42
CA ALA A 54 -16.00 25.21 -3.30
C ALA A 54 -16.54 24.77 -1.93
N GLY A 55 -17.18 23.59 -1.87
CA GLY A 55 -17.72 22.98 -0.65
C GLY A 55 -16.72 22.07 0.06
N PHE A 56 -17.05 21.65 1.30
CA PHE A 56 -16.10 20.93 2.17
C PHE A 56 -15.56 19.63 1.55
N ILE A 57 -16.42 18.78 0.98
CA ILE A 57 -15.96 17.54 0.35
C ILE A 57 -15.03 17.79 -0.84
N ASP A 58 -15.28 18.85 -1.62
CA ASP A 58 -14.44 19.19 -2.78
C ASP A 58 -13.03 19.56 -2.30
N ARG A 59 -12.92 20.32 -1.20
CA ARG A 59 -11.63 20.63 -0.55
C ARG A 59 -10.99 19.43 0.12
N LEU A 60 -11.75 18.59 0.82
CA LEU A 60 -11.24 17.35 1.42
C LEU A 60 -10.53 16.49 0.36
N ARG A 61 -11.17 16.34 -0.81
CA ARG A 61 -10.63 15.59 -1.94
C ARG A 61 -9.41 16.24 -2.58
N ALA A 62 -9.40 17.56 -2.73
CA ALA A 62 -8.31 18.28 -3.38
C ALA A 62 -7.06 18.40 -2.51
N ASP A 63 -7.24 18.69 -1.21
CA ASP A 63 -6.16 19.16 -0.34
C ASP A 63 -5.67 18.11 0.67
N PHE A 64 -6.53 17.15 1.04
CA PHE A 64 -6.26 16.23 2.16
C PHE A 64 -6.30 14.75 1.81
N ILE A 65 -7.00 14.36 0.74
CA ILE A 65 -6.98 12.99 0.22
C ILE A 65 -5.81 12.87 -0.76
N PRO A 66 -4.82 11.99 -0.50
CA PRO A 66 -3.70 11.75 -1.41
C PRO A 66 -4.16 11.37 -2.83
N GLY A 67 -3.45 11.85 -3.85
CA GLY A 67 -3.80 11.60 -5.26
C GLY A 67 -3.89 10.11 -5.63
N TRP A 68 -3.13 9.22 -4.99
CA TRP A 68 -3.21 7.78 -5.24
C TRP A 68 -4.51 7.14 -4.73
N LEU A 69 -5.28 7.83 -3.89
CA LEU A 69 -6.62 7.42 -3.44
C LEU A 69 -7.75 7.95 -4.32
N SER A 70 -7.46 8.73 -5.37
CA SER A 70 -8.49 9.35 -6.22
C SER A 70 -9.45 8.33 -6.82
N ASP A 71 -8.93 7.18 -7.23
CA ASP A 71 -9.70 6.13 -7.91
C ASP A 71 -10.60 5.34 -6.95
N TYR A 72 -10.31 5.41 -5.65
CA TYR A 72 -11.11 4.80 -4.60
C TYR A 72 -12.24 5.73 -4.15
N ASN A 73 -12.08 7.04 -4.30
CA ASN A 73 -12.95 8.04 -3.68
C ASN A 73 -13.87 8.74 -4.68
N GLN A 74 -15.18 8.63 -4.47
CA GLN A 74 -16.21 9.28 -5.28
C GLN A 74 -16.98 10.32 -4.47
N LEU A 75 -17.46 11.36 -5.17
CA LEU A 75 -18.43 12.29 -4.57
C LEU A 75 -19.73 11.56 -4.31
N GLU A 76 -20.43 12.00 -3.28
CA GLU A 76 -21.79 11.55 -3.02
C GLU A 76 -22.83 12.66 -3.23
N VAL A 77 -24.08 12.39 -2.83
CA VAL A 77 -25.22 13.29 -2.99
C VAL A 77 -24.96 14.67 -2.38
N PHE A 78 -24.39 14.75 -1.18
CA PHE A 78 -24.22 15.99 -0.41
C PHE A 78 -22.78 16.30 -0.02
N GLN A 79 -22.47 17.57 0.28
CA GLN A 79 -21.14 18.05 0.67
C GLN A 79 -20.55 17.43 1.95
N TRP A 80 -21.38 16.80 2.78
CA TRP A 80 -20.95 16.06 3.97
C TRP A 80 -20.88 14.56 3.73
N MET A 81 -21.09 14.07 2.51
CA MET A 81 -21.07 12.65 2.19
C MET A 81 -19.88 12.29 1.33
N THR A 82 -19.34 11.09 1.54
CA THR A 82 -18.30 10.51 0.69
C THR A 82 -18.57 9.04 0.49
N GLU A 83 -18.32 8.54 -0.73
CA GLU A 83 -18.32 7.10 -1.05
C GLU A 83 -16.90 6.68 -1.40
N TRP A 84 -16.49 5.52 -0.89
CA TRP A 84 -15.23 4.87 -1.24
C TRP A 84 -15.50 3.45 -1.73
N MET A 85 -14.81 3.02 -2.78
CA MET A 85 -15.01 1.71 -3.39
C MET A 85 -13.76 0.85 -3.26
N THR A 86 -13.92 -0.41 -2.84
CA THR A 86 -12.83 -1.38 -2.89
C THR A 86 -12.59 -1.84 -4.32
N ARG A 87 -11.34 -2.15 -4.66
CA ARG A 87 -11.00 -2.97 -5.81
C ARG A 87 -11.68 -4.34 -5.70
N PRO A 88 -11.96 -5.00 -6.83
CA PRO A 88 -12.56 -6.33 -6.78
C PRO A 88 -11.54 -7.35 -6.28
N TYR A 89 -11.96 -8.31 -5.45
CA TYR A 89 -11.14 -9.48 -5.06
C TYR A 89 -11.91 -10.80 -5.21
N TYR A 90 -11.18 -11.90 -5.43
CA TYR A 90 -11.70 -13.27 -5.38
C TYR A 90 -11.86 -13.81 -3.95
N SER A 91 -11.48 -13.01 -2.94
CA SER A 91 -11.56 -13.32 -1.52
C SER A 91 -12.36 -12.25 -0.79
N ALA A 92 -13.47 -12.66 -0.17
CA ALA A 92 -14.28 -11.79 0.67
C ALA A 92 -13.46 -11.17 1.82
N ILE A 93 -12.48 -11.92 2.37
CA ILE A 93 -11.58 -11.44 3.42
C ILE A 93 -10.75 -10.25 2.91
N HIS A 94 -10.13 -10.38 1.73
CA HIS A 94 -9.29 -9.30 1.19
C HIS A 94 -10.11 -8.06 0.80
N THR A 95 -11.33 -8.25 0.30
CA THR A 95 -12.29 -7.16 0.03
C THR A 95 -12.59 -6.38 1.31
N VAL A 96 -12.95 -7.08 2.39
CA VAL A 96 -13.26 -6.43 3.68
C VAL A 96 -12.02 -5.77 4.27
N PHE A 97 -10.86 -6.43 4.21
CA PHE A 97 -9.60 -5.85 4.72
C PHE A 97 -9.25 -4.55 4.00
N GLU A 98 -9.40 -4.49 2.68
CA GLU A 98 -9.22 -3.25 1.94
C GLU A 98 -10.19 -2.17 2.44
N GLY A 99 -11.47 -2.50 2.63
CA GLY A 99 -12.45 -1.56 3.15
C GLY A 99 -12.06 -0.94 4.51
N TRP A 100 -11.49 -1.73 5.42
CA TRP A 100 -10.98 -1.22 6.71
C TRP A 100 -9.74 -0.34 6.56
N VAL A 101 -8.85 -0.67 5.62
CA VAL A 101 -7.70 0.19 5.28
C VAL A 101 -8.16 1.52 4.69
N LEU A 102 -9.21 1.52 3.86
CA LEU A 102 -9.81 2.75 3.31
C LEU A 102 -10.48 3.61 4.40
N GLU A 103 -11.19 2.99 5.36
CA GLU A 103 -11.75 3.73 6.51
C GLU A 103 -10.64 4.40 7.34
N ALA A 104 -9.52 3.72 7.56
CA ALA A 104 -8.36 4.32 8.22
C ALA A 104 -7.74 5.48 7.43
N CYS A 105 -7.68 5.37 6.09
CA CYS A 105 -7.23 6.46 5.23
C CYS A 105 -8.16 7.68 5.36
N LEU A 106 -9.49 7.48 5.37
CA LEU A 106 -10.46 8.53 5.59
C LEU A 106 -10.28 9.20 6.96
N LEU A 107 -10.11 8.42 8.03
CA LEU A 107 -9.88 8.95 9.38
C LEU A 107 -8.61 9.80 9.46
N ASN A 108 -7.53 9.38 8.80
CA ASN A 108 -6.29 10.17 8.72
C ASN A 108 -6.47 11.45 7.88
N ALA A 109 -7.20 11.40 6.77
CA ALA A 109 -7.53 12.59 5.98
C ALA A 109 -8.38 13.59 6.78
N LEU A 110 -9.38 13.12 7.53
CA LEU A 110 -10.18 13.95 8.43
C LEU A 110 -9.37 14.52 9.60
N ALA A 111 -8.34 13.80 10.07
CA ALA A 111 -7.43 14.31 11.08
C ALA A 111 -6.62 15.49 10.54
N ALA A 112 -6.06 15.38 9.34
CA ALA A 112 -5.31 16.45 8.69
C ALA A 112 -6.20 17.65 8.39
N ALA A 113 -7.41 17.42 7.84
CA ALA A 113 -8.38 18.48 7.58
C ALA A 113 -8.85 19.18 8.88
N GLY A 114 -9.08 18.41 9.94
CA GLY A 114 -9.45 18.95 11.25
C GLY A 114 -8.35 19.79 11.88
N ALA A 115 -7.09 19.35 11.79
CA ALA A 115 -5.93 20.11 12.26
C ALA A 115 -5.80 21.45 11.52
N ALA A 116 -6.04 21.48 10.20
CA ALA A 116 -6.03 22.72 9.42
C ALA A 116 -7.18 23.68 9.81
N ARG A 117 -8.31 23.15 10.29
CA ARG A 117 -9.47 23.93 10.73
C ARG A 117 -9.45 24.32 12.21
N GLY A 118 -8.58 23.71 13.01
CA GLY A 118 -8.56 23.89 14.46
C GLY A 118 -9.72 23.19 15.20
N GLU A 119 -10.35 22.19 14.59
CA GLU A 119 -11.44 21.42 15.20
C GLU A 119 -11.34 19.92 14.89
N ARG A 120 -11.92 19.07 15.75
CA ARG A 120 -11.98 17.64 15.48
C ARG A 120 -13.15 17.31 14.55
N LEU A 121 -12.87 16.59 13.48
CA LEU A 121 -13.86 16.05 12.53
C LEU A 121 -14.12 14.57 12.77
N TYR A 122 -15.33 14.14 12.43
CA TYR A 122 -15.83 12.78 12.63
C TYR A 122 -16.50 12.22 11.36
N ALA A 123 -16.53 10.90 11.25
CA ALA A 123 -17.27 10.17 10.23
C ALA A 123 -18.27 9.21 10.91
N TYR A 124 -19.46 9.06 10.34
CA TYR A 124 -20.48 8.15 10.87
C TYR A 124 -21.35 7.58 9.74
N HIS A 125 -21.81 6.35 9.89
CA HIS A 125 -22.69 5.67 8.93
C HIS A 125 -24.17 5.89 9.28
N GLY A 126 -25.10 5.44 8.45
CA GLY A 126 -26.53 5.57 8.67
C GLY A 126 -27.08 6.97 8.38
N ASN A 127 -28.17 7.33 9.04
CA ASN A 127 -28.82 8.63 8.87
C ASN A 127 -28.02 9.77 9.51
N LEU A 128 -28.34 11.00 9.11
CA LEU A 128 -27.95 12.18 9.88
C LEU A 128 -28.45 12.10 11.33
N LEU A 129 -27.53 12.29 12.27
CA LEU A 129 -27.83 12.21 13.70
C LEU A 129 -28.69 13.39 14.17
N TYR A 130 -28.64 14.52 13.47
CA TYR A 130 -29.43 15.70 13.78
C TYR A 130 -30.34 16.14 12.63
N PRO A 131 -31.48 16.78 12.93
CA PRO A 131 -32.33 17.41 11.93
C PRO A 131 -31.52 18.43 11.13
N THR A 132 -31.57 18.30 9.80
CA THR A 132 -30.77 19.09 8.88
C THR A 132 -31.67 19.51 7.72
N GLU A 133 -31.77 20.81 7.45
CA GLU A 133 -32.48 21.33 6.28
C GLU A 133 -31.61 21.12 5.04
N ILE A 134 -32.15 20.41 4.04
CA ILE A 134 -31.43 20.09 2.79
C ILE A 134 -31.97 20.96 1.67
N SER A 135 -31.05 21.52 0.88
CA SER A 135 -31.30 22.38 -0.27
C SER A 135 -30.43 21.97 -1.47
N HIS A 136 -30.64 22.61 -2.62
CA HIS A 136 -29.81 22.38 -3.81
C HIS A 136 -28.36 22.83 -3.61
N ASP A 137 -28.10 23.77 -2.70
CA ASP A 137 -26.75 24.27 -2.40
C ASP A 137 -25.88 23.25 -1.66
N ASP A 138 -26.50 22.24 -1.06
CA ASP A 138 -25.82 21.15 -0.37
C ASP A 138 -25.24 20.10 -1.33
N ILE A 139 -25.55 20.18 -2.63
CA ILE A 139 -25.01 19.28 -3.66
C ILE A 139 -23.57 19.68 -4.00
N PRO A 140 -22.60 18.74 -4.04
CA PRO A 140 -21.22 19.05 -4.40
C PRO A 140 -21.10 19.72 -5.77
N ARG A 141 -20.27 20.76 -5.86
CA ARG A 141 -20.10 21.53 -7.09
C ARG A 141 -19.25 20.80 -8.12
N GLY A 142 -18.43 19.84 -7.69
CA GLY A 142 -17.63 18.96 -8.56
C GLY A 142 -18.45 18.04 -9.47
N TRP A 143 -19.75 17.89 -9.24
CA TRP A 143 -20.62 17.13 -10.15
C TRP A 143 -20.87 17.86 -11.47
N ASN A 144 -20.88 17.12 -12.58
CA ASN A 144 -21.31 17.65 -13.87
C ASN A 144 -22.79 18.09 -13.84
N LEU A 145 -23.17 18.99 -14.76
CA LEU A 145 -24.50 19.60 -14.78
C LEU A 145 -25.66 18.59 -14.84
N ALA A 146 -25.51 17.50 -15.59
CA ALA A 146 -26.54 16.47 -15.71
C ALA A 146 -26.75 15.71 -14.38
N LYS A 147 -25.65 15.31 -13.72
CA LYS A 147 -25.71 14.67 -12.40
C LYS A 147 -26.24 15.63 -11.34
N ARG A 148 -25.88 16.91 -11.38
CA ARG A 148 -26.42 17.93 -10.46
C ARG A 148 -27.93 18.08 -10.60
N ARG A 149 -28.45 18.27 -11.81
CA ARG A 149 -29.91 18.36 -12.06
C ARG A 149 -30.65 17.10 -11.59
N TYR A 150 -30.04 15.93 -11.77
CA TYR A 150 -30.59 14.68 -11.23
C TYR A 150 -30.68 14.74 -9.70
N LEU A 151 -29.60 15.13 -9.01
CA LEU A 151 -29.57 15.23 -7.55
C LEU A 151 -30.52 16.33 -7.04
N GLU A 152 -30.64 17.48 -7.71
CA GLU A 152 -31.62 18.53 -7.40
C GLU A 152 -33.05 17.99 -7.44
N ARG A 153 -33.37 17.21 -8.49
CA ARG A 153 -34.67 16.54 -8.58
C ARG A 153 -34.87 15.50 -7.48
N CYS A 154 -33.83 14.77 -7.09
CA CYS A 154 -33.89 13.86 -5.96
C CYS A 154 -34.18 14.63 -4.67
N VAL A 155 -33.51 15.77 -4.43
CA VAL A 155 -33.73 16.64 -3.27
C VAL A 155 -35.18 17.11 -3.22
N ASP A 156 -35.76 17.53 -4.34
CA ASP A 156 -37.17 17.96 -4.41
C ASP A 156 -38.17 16.86 -4.00
N ILE A 157 -37.84 15.59 -4.29
CA ILE A 157 -38.74 14.45 -4.06
C ILE A 157 -38.54 13.84 -2.67
N TYR A 158 -37.28 13.66 -2.26
CA TYR A 158 -36.90 12.83 -1.12
C TYR A 158 -36.28 13.64 0.03
N GLY A 159 -35.74 14.85 -0.24
CA GLY A 159 -35.18 15.72 0.78
C GLY A 159 -34.21 15.00 1.73
N SER A 160 -34.49 15.09 3.04
CA SER A 160 -33.67 14.50 4.12
C SER A 160 -33.48 12.99 4.05
N SER A 161 -34.34 12.25 3.34
CA SER A 161 -34.17 10.80 3.18
C SER A 161 -32.95 10.43 2.31
N LEU A 162 -32.40 11.34 1.51
CA LEU A 162 -31.21 11.06 0.71
C LEU A 162 -29.89 11.10 1.50
N ALA A 163 -29.89 11.67 2.71
CA ALA A 163 -28.68 11.88 3.51
C ALA A 163 -28.33 10.67 4.39
N THR A 164 -28.44 9.47 3.81
CA THR A 164 -28.11 8.21 4.46
C THR A 164 -26.81 7.67 3.90
N ALA A 165 -25.88 7.29 4.78
CA ALA A 165 -24.63 6.66 4.41
C ALA A 165 -24.67 5.17 4.79
N GLY A 166 -24.17 4.29 3.94
CA GLY A 166 -24.22 2.85 4.12
C GLY A 166 -23.11 2.07 3.46
N ARG A 167 -23.32 0.76 3.35
CA ARG A 167 -22.46 -0.13 2.58
C ARG A 167 -23.25 -0.86 1.51
N HIS A 168 -22.73 -0.87 0.28
CA HIS A 168 -23.22 -1.70 -0.80
C HIS A 168 -22.33 -2.93 -0.98
N VAL A 169 -22.96 -4.09 -1.02
CA VAL A 169 -22.27 -5.36 -1.31
C VAL A 169 -22.36 -5.63 -2.80
N ASN A 170 -21.21 -5.80 -3.44
CA ASN A 170 -21.10 -6.18 -4.84
C ASN A 170 -20.57 -7.61 -4.96
N VAL A 171 -21.31 -8.50 -5.62
CA VAL A 171 -20.90 -9.90 -5.87
C VAL A 171 -21.09 -10.29 -7.34
N SER A 172 -20.20 -11.11 -7.85
CA SER A 172 -20.23 -11.66 -9.21
C SER A 172 -19.74 -13.10 -9.23
N LEU A 173 -19.84 -13.74 -10.40
CA LEU A 173 -19.28 -15.08 -10.64
C LEU A 173 -17.98 -14.98 -11.44
N PRO A 174 -17.05 -15.94 -11.30
CA PRO A 174 -15.85 -15.99 -12.12
C PRO A 174 -16.22 -15.93 -13.60
N GLU A 175 -15.53 -15.08 -14.32
CA GLU A 175 -15.79 -14.85 -15.74
C GLU A 175 -15.45 -16.10 -16.56
N THR A 176 -14.42 -16.82 -16.14
CA THR A 176 -14.07 -18.15 -16.66
C THR A 176 -15.22 -19.15 -16.49
N LEU A 177 -15.90 -19.17 -15.33
CA LEU A 177 -17.00 -20.11 -15.06
C LEU A 177 -18.15 -19.90 -16.06
N LEU A 178 -18.57 -18.64 -16.23
CA LEU A 178 -19.64 -18.26 -17.16
C LEU A 178 -19.27 -18.60 -18.61
N SER A 179 -18.01 -18.37 -18.98
CA SER A 179 -17.49 -18.67 -20.31
C SER A 179 -17.49 -20.18 -20.58
N TRP A 180 -17.03 -20.99 -19.62
CA TRP A 180 -17.05 -22.44 -19.73
C TRP A 180 -18.48 -22.95 -19.92
N ASP A 181 -19.42 -22.50 -19.09
CA ASP A 181 -20.81 -22.96 -19.19
C ASP A 181 -21.48 -22.56 -20.49
N PHE A 182 -21.32 -21.31 -20.91
CA PHE A 182 -21.84 -20.83 -22.18
C PHE A 182 -21.37 -21.69 -23.37
N MET A 183 -20.08 -22.08 -23.35
CA MET A 183 -19.48 -22.93 -24.40
C MET A 183 -19.91 -24.39 -24.34
N HIS A 184 -20.49 -24.86 -23.23
CA HIS A 184 -21.05 -26.21 -23.10
C HIS A 184 -22.56 -26.29 -23.31
N LEU A 185 -23.27 -25.14 -23.44
CA LEU A 185 -24.67 -25.13 -23.86
C LEU A 185 -24.84 -25.80 -25.23
N SER A 186 -25.90 -26.60 -25.39
CA SER A 186 -26.25 -27.17 -26.70
C SER A 186 -26.55 -26.06 -27.72
N PRO A 187 -26.38 -26.29 -29.04
CA PRO A 187 -26.72 -25.28 -30.05
C PRO A 187 -28.16 -24.76 -29.94
N SER A 188 -29.11 -25.60 -29.51
CA SER A 188 -30.49 -25.21 -29.23
C SER A 188 -30.66 -24.33 -28.00
N GLU A 189 -29.86 -24.54 -26.95
CA GLU A 189 -29.89 -23.72 -25.73
C GLU A 189 -29.12 -22.40 -25.92
N ARG A 190 -28.02 -22.42 -26.69
CA ARG A 190 -27.24 -21.23 -27.02
C ARG A 190 -27.95 -20.32 -28.03
N GLY A 191 -28.68 -20.90 -28.98
CA GLY A 191 -29.34 -20.17 -30.07
C GLY A 191 -28.36 -19.27 -30.84
N ASN A 192 -28.81 -18.07 -31.21
CA ASN A 192 -27.97 -16.99 -31.76
C ASN A 192 -27.40 -16.06 -30.65
N GLY A 193 -27.44 -16.48 -29.38
CA GLY A 193 -27.02 -15.66 -28.26
C GLY A 193 -25.50 -15.51 -28.16
N HIS A 194 -25.04 -14.42 -27.57
CA HIS A 194 -23.64 -14.17 -27.21
C HIS A 194 -23.44 -14.31 -25.69
N LEU A 195 -22.18 -14.41 -25.27
CA LEU A 195 -21.82 -14.54 -23.84
C LEU A 195 -22.43 -13.41 -22.99
N ASP A 196 -22.49 -12.18 -23.50
CA ASP A 196 -23.07 -11.05 -22.77
C ASP A 196 -24.58 -11.23 -22.53
N ALA A 197 -25.31 -11.80 -23.49
CA ALA A 197 -26.73 -12.10 -23.30
C ALA A 197 -26.93 -13.21 -22.25
N TYR A 198 -26.03 -14.19 -22.20
CA TYR A 198 -26.01 -15.22 -21.17
C TYR A 198 -25.74 -14.62 -19.78
N LYS A 199 -24.73 -13.75 -19.65
CA LYS A 199 -24.44 -13.02 -18.41
C LYS A 199 -25.63 -12.19 -17.94
N ASN A 200 -26.28 -11.47 -18.85
CA ASN A 200 -27.46 -10.67 -18.53
C ASN A 200 -28.57 -11.54 -17.93
N GLN A 201 -28.82 -12.73 -18.49
CA GLN A 201 -29.78 -13.67 -17.92
C GLN A 201 -29.37 -14.11 -16.51
N VAL A 202 -28.11 -14.51 -16.32
CA VAL A 202 -27.57 -14.95 -15.03
C VAL A 202 -27.71 -13.89 -13.95
N TYR A 203 -27.28 -12.65 -14.23
CA TYR A 203 -27.29 -11.59 -13.23
C TYR A 203 -28.70 -11.02 -12.97
N ILE A 204 -29.60 -11.00 -13.96
CA ILE A 204 -31.00 -10.66 -13.74
C ILE A 204 -31.70 -11.72 -12.88
N GLU A 205 -31.46 -13.01 -13.16
CA GLU A 205 -31.99 -14.10 -12.34
C GLU A 205 -31.43 -14.06 -10.92
N GLY A 206 -30.12 -13.87 -10.77
CA GLY A 206 -29.50 -13.74 -9.46
C GLY A 206 -30.05 -12.53 -8.69
N ALA A 207 -30.24 -11.37 -9.32
CA ALA A 207 -30.85 -10.19 -8.68
C ALA A 207 -32.29 -10.47 -8.23
N ARG A 208 -33.08 -11.21 -9.04
CA ARG A 208 -34.41 -11.67 -8.66
C ARG A 208 -34.39 -12.55 -7.42
N LEU A 209 -33.52 -13.56 -7.38
CA LEU A 209 -33.49 -14.53 -6.29
C LEU A 209 -32.90 -13.91 -5.01
N MET A 210 -31.90 -13.05 -5.15
CA MET A 210 -31.29 -12.32 -4.04
C MET A 210 -32.30 -11.39 -3.34
N ARG A 211 -33.32 -10.88 -4.06
CA ARG A 211 -34.43 -10.09 -3.47
C ARG A 211 -35.16 -10.85 -2.36
N ALA A 212 -35.26 -12.18 -2.43
CA ALA A 212 -35.90 -12.99 -1.39
C ALA A 212 -35.15 -12.94 -0.05
N PHE A 213 -33.86 -12.62 -0.07
CA PHE A 213 -32.97 -12.60 1.10
C PHE A 213 -32.63 -11.17 1.59
N THR A 214 -33.19 -10.13 0.96
CA THR A 214 -32.94 -8.74 1.37
C THR A 214 -33.35 -8.48 2.82
N ALA A 215 -34.53 -8.95 3.25
CA ALA A 215 -34.98 -8.76 4.62
C ALA A 215 -34.04 -9.43 5.65
N LEU A 216 -33.47 -10.59 5.30
CA LEU A 216 -32.46 -11.25 6.14
C LEU A 216 -31.21 -10.38 6.25
N SER A 217 -30.74 -9.88 5.12
CA SER A 217 -29.54 -9.05 5.05
C SER A 217 -29.73 -7.74 5.84
N ILE A 218 -30.90 -7.10 5.76
CA ILE A 218 -31.26 -5.94 6.60
C ILE A 218 -31.19 -6.30 8.08
N ALA A 219 -31.78 -7.44 8.50
CA ALA A 219 -31.83 -7.81 9.91
C ALA A 219 -30.46 -8.13 10.52
N ILE A 220 -29.58 -8.81 9.78
CA ILE A 220 -28.24 -9.17 10.26
C ILE A 220 -27.28 -7.97 10.25
N THR A 221 -27.44 -7.05 9.29
CA THR A 221 -26.57 -5.86 9.16
C THR A 221 -27.11 -4.61 9.87
N ALA A 222 -28.33 -4.62 10.41
CA ALA A 222 -28.88 -3.44 11.07
C ALA A 222 -27.92 -2.85 12.12
N SER A 223 -27.60 -1.56 11.99
CA SER A 223 -26.61 -0.84 12.80
C SER A 223 -27.00 0.59 13.18
N SER A 224 -28.22 1.04 12.83
CA SER A 224 -28.66 2.43 12.98
C SER A 224 -29.83 2.59 13.97
N PRO A 225 -29.64 2.29 15.27
CA PRO A 225 -30.70 2.45 16.28
C PRO A 225 -30.94 3.91 16.71
N LEU A 226 -30.12 4.84 16.22
CA LEU A 226 -30.20 6.27 16.52
C LEU A 226 -31.05 7.02 15.50
N ARG A 227 -31.75 8.07 15.96
CA ARG A 227 -32.57 8.93 15.10
C ARG A 227 -32.53 10.38 15.57
N ALA A 228 -32.50 11.30 14.62
CA ALA A 228 -32.77 12.71 14.85
C ALA A 228 -34.22 12.95 15.32
N ASP A 229 -34.43 13.87 16.27
CA ASP A 229 -35.75 14.26 16.77
C ASP A 229 -35.78 15.75 17.21
N ILE A 230 -36.97 16.32 17.38
CA ILE A 230 -37.23 17.69 17.85
C ILE A 230 -38.41 17.64 18.85
N ARG A 231 -38.14 17.38 20.14
CA ARG A 231 -39.20 17.25 21.17
C ARG A 231 -39.41 18.50 22.02
N THR A 232 -38.41 19.37 22.12
CA THR A 232 -38.41 20.56 23.01
C THR A 232 -38.21 21.88 22.25
N GLY A 233 -38.24 21.83 20.91
CA GLY A 233 -37.79 22.94 20.05
C GLY A 233 -36.28 22.93 19.81
N GLU A 234 -35.52 22.12 20.54
CA GLU A 234 -34.10 21.89 20.30
C GLU A 234 -33.87 20.58 19.54
N PRO A 235 -32.94 20.55 18.57
CA PRO A 235 -32.58 19.35 17.84
C PRO A 235 -31.79 18.38 18.73
N LEU A 236 -32.26 17.14 18.84
CA LEU A 236 -31.70 16.12 19.72
C LEU A 236 -31.56 14.75 19.02
N VAL A 237 -30.70 13.89 19.56
CA VAL A 237 -30.51 12.52 19.10
C VAL A 237 -31.19 11.57 20.08
N ILE A 238 -32.03 10.67 19.60
CA ILE A 238 -32.67 9.64 20.42
C ILE A 238 -32.20 8.24 20.09
N LEU A 239 -32.13 7.42 21.11
CA LEU A 239 -32.07 5.98 20.99
C LEU A 239 -33.48 5.42 20.74
N THR A 240 -33.61 4.54 19.75
CA THR A 240 -34.88 3.94 19.36
C THR A 240 -34.88 2.41 19.52
N ASP A 241 -36.08 1.84 19.60
CA ASP A 241 -36.28 0.38 19.54
C ASP A 241 -36.14 -0.19 18.12
N VAL A 242 -36.06 0.69 17.10
CA VAL A 242 -35.83 0.32 15.71
C VAL A 242 -34.37 -0.10 15.53
N ASP A 243 -34.12 -1.21 14.83
CA ASP A 243 -32.76 -1.69 14.58
C ASP A 243 -32.09 -0.97 13.39
N SER A 244 -32.85 -0.67 12.33
CA SER A 244 -32.37 0.06 11.15
C SER A 244 -33.27 1.26 10.85
N ASN A 245 -33.01 2.41 11.49
CA ASN A 245 -33.69 3.64 11.10
C ASN A 245 -33.31 4.06 9.68
N ARG A 246 -32.12 3.66 9.21
CA ARG A 246 -31.67 3.96 7.86
C ARG A 246 -32.58 3.31 6.82
N ASN A 247 -32.82 2.01 6.87
CA ASN A 247 -33.68 1.35 5.88
C ASN A 247 -35.14 1.83 5.93
N LEU A 248 -35.62 2.34 7.07
CA LEU A 248 -36.97 2.91 7.18
C LEU A 248 -37.09 4.32 6.59
N ILE A 249 -36.00 5.08 6.57
CA ILE A 249 -35.96 6.46 6.06
C ILE A 249 -35.44 6.50 4.63
N PHE A 250 -34.59 5.55 4.22
CA PHE A 250 -33.99 5.47 2.90
C PHE A 250 -35.04 5.49 1.79
N PRO A 251 -34.81 6.23 0.68
CA PRO A 251 -35.76 6.29 -0.41
C PRO A 251 -35.90 4.92 -1.08
N ASN A 252 -37.01 4.26 -0.84
CA ASN A 252 -37.41 3.04 -1.56
C ASN A 252 -38.67 3.35 -2.38
N ASP A 253 -38.47 4.12 -3.46
CA ASP A 253 -39.58 4.58 -4.29
C ASP A 253 -40.32 3.37 -4.92
N ARG A 254 -41.58 3.21 -4.52
CA ARG A 254 -42.43 2.12 -5.00
C ARG A 254 -42.69 2.18 -6.50
N ASN A 255 -42.51 3.35 -7.11
CA ASN A 255 -42.63 3.58 -8.55
C ASN A 255 -41.37 3.12 -9.31
N LEU A 256 -40.23 2.94 -8.63
CA LEU A 256 -38.99 2.37 -9.18
C LEU A 256 -38.90 0.86 -8.97
N ASP A 257 -39.25 0.37 -7.78
CA ASP A 257 -39.23 -1.06 -7.41
C ASP A 257 -40.49 -1.80 -7.90
N VAL A 258 -40.76 -1.83 -9.20
CA VAL A 258 -42.02 -2.37 -9.74
C VAL A 258 -42.00 -3.89 -9.93
N PRO A 259 -43.16 -4.58 -9.80
CA PRO A 259 -43.28 -5.99 -10.11
C PRO A 259 -42.77 -6.33 -11.52
N TYR A 260 -42.24 -7.54 -11.65
CA TYR A 260 -41.67 -8.13 -12.86
C TYR A 260 -40.36 -7.51 -13.37
N LEU A 261 -39.83 -6.45 -12.74
CA LEU A 261 -38.61 -5.77 -13.20
C LEU A 261 -37.43 -6.72 -13.41
N TYR A 262 -37.17 -7.64 -12.47
CA TYR A 262 -36.09 -8.64 -12.59
C TYR A 262 -36.61 -10.05 -12.95
N ARG A 263 -37.85 -10.19 -13.44
CA ARG A 263 -38.41 -11.50 -13.82
C ARG A 263 -37.64 -12.13 -14.98
N SER A 264 -37.19 -11.33 -15.93
CA SER A 264 -36.37 -11.73 -17.08
C SER A 264 -35.59 -10.53 -17.62
N HIS A 265 -34.55 -10.77 -18.43
CA HIS A 265 -33.80 -9.68 -19.08
C HIS A 265 -34.69 -8.82 -19.99
N GLU A 266 -35.61 -9.44 -20.72
CA GLU A 266 -36.57 -8.72 -21.59
C GLU A 266 -37.50 -7.82 -20.76
N ASP A 267 -38.03 -8.34 -19.66
CA ASP A 267 -38.86 -7.53 -18.75
C ASP A 267 -38.05 -6.38 -18.14
N TYR A 268 -36.80 -6.63 -17.76
CA TYR A 268 -35.90 -5.62 -17.23
C TYR A 268 -35.72 -4.47 -18.23
N VAL A 269 -35.34 -4.75 -19.48
CA VAL A 269 -35.14 -3.71 -20.50
C VAL A 269 -36.44 -2.96 -20.77
N ARG A 270 -37.55 -3.69 -21.03
CA ARG A 270 -38.85 -3.09 -21.36
C ARG A 270 -39.37 -2.18 -20.24
N ILE A 271 -39.36 -2.66 -19.01
CA ILE A 271 -39.86 -1.90 -17.85
C ILE A 271 -38.93 -0.73 -17.54
N SER A 272 -37.61 -0.94 -17.60
CA SER A 272 -36.66 0.15 -17.35
C SER A 272 -36.78 1.28 -18.38
N TYR A 273 -37.03 0.96 -19.65
CA TYR A 273 -37.30 1.96 -20.69
C TYR A 273 -38.60 2.73 -20.41
N ASP A 274 -39.69 2.07 -20.02
CA ASP A 274 -40.94 2.75 -19.60
C ASP A 274 -40.68 3.72 -18.44
N LEU A 275 -39.92 3.29 -17.43
CA LEU A 275 -39.59 4.12 -16.27
C LEU A 275 -38.75 5.35 -16.65
N VAL A 276 -37.81 5.22 -17.59
CA VAL A 276 -37.04 6.37 -18.13
C VAL A 276 -37.94 7.31 -18.90
N GLN A 277 -38.80 6.78 -19.78
CA GLN A 277 -39.72 7.59 -20.59
C GLN A 277 -40.70 8.39 -19.73
N ARG A 278 -41.12 7.84 -18.59
CA ARG A 278 -41.99 8.50 -17.60
C ARG A 278 -41.25 9.44 -16.66
N GLY A 279 -39.92 9.56 -16.77
CA GLY A 279 -39.10 10.40 -15.90
C GLY A 279 -39.00 9.90 -14.45
N VAL A 280 -39.29 8.62 -14.22
CA VAL A 280 -39.18 7.97 -12.90
C VAL A 280 -37.75 7.47 -12.67
N ARG A 281 -37.12 6.91 -13.72
CA ARG A 281 -35.76 6.35 -13.68
C ARG A 281 -34.80 7.18 -14.53
N PHE A 282 -33.56 7.34 -14.05
CA PHE A 282 -32.51 8.06 -14.76
C PHE A 282 -31.35 7.10 -15.08
N GLY A 283 -31.51 6.36 -16.18
CA GLY A 283 -30.52 5.41 -16.69
C GLY A 283 -30.35 4.18 -15.80
N ASN A 284 -29.11 3.83 -15.48
CA ASN A 284 -28.80 2.60 -14.73
C ASN A 284 -28.87 2.76 -13.19
N ASN A 285 -29.24 3.94 -12.69
CA ASN A 285 -29.38 4.17 -11.26
C ASN A 285 -30.82 3.91 -10.80
N ASN A 286 -31.01 2.90 -9.94
CA ASN A 286 -32.26 2.66 -9.22
C ASN A 286 -31.95 2.43 -7.73
N TRP A 287 -32.79 2.99 -6.84
CA TRP A 287 -32.72 2.73 -5.39
C TRP A 287 -33.52 1.47 -5.01
N THR A 288 -33.39 0.41 -5.82
CA THR A 288 -33.93 -0.89 -5.42
C THR A 288 -32.92 -1.57 -4.49
N PRO A 289 -33.35 -2.28 -3.44
CA PRO A 289 -32.40 -2.89 -2.50
C PRO A 289 -31.50 -3.95 -3.12
N VAL A 290 -31.89 -4.52 -4.26
CA VAL A 290 -31.07 -5.44 -5.06
C VAL A 290 -31.14 -5.01 -6.51
N ARG A 291 -30.01 -5.04 -7.22
CA ARG A 291 -29.96 -4.75 -8.65
C ARG A 291 -28.82 -5.48 -9.36
N ALA A 292 -29.09 -5.92 -10.60
CA ALA A 292 -28.03 -6.31 -11.53
C ALA A 292 -27.34 -5.05 -12.07
N ARG A 293 -26.01 -5.05 -12.13
CA ARG A 293 -25.18 -3.91 -12.51
C ARG A 293 -24.13 -4.30 -13.53
N SER A 294 -23.76 -3.32 -14.35
CA SER A 294 -22.62 -3.41 -15.27
C SER A 294 -21.37 -2.78 -14.65
N SER A 295 -20.21 -3.32 -14.97
CA SER A 295 -18.90 -2.74 -14.68
C SER A 295 -18.40 -1.83 -15.80
N THR A 296 -19.10 -1.79 -16.94
CA THR A 296 -18.82 -0.83 -17.99
C THR A 296 -19.68 0.40 -17.78
N ASP A 297 -19.05 1.55 -17.51
CA ASP A 297 -19.71 2.83 -17.66
C ASP A 297 -19.96 3.03 -19.18
N PRO A 298 -21.17 3.40 -19.62
CA PRO A 298 -21.39 3.74 -21.02
C PRO A 298 -20.39 4.82 -21.40
N ILE A 299 -19.43 4.36 -22.22
CA ILE A 299 -18.56 5.08 -23.12
C ILE A 299 -18.91 6.58 -23.13
N GLU A 300 -17.92 7.43 -22.90
CA GLU A 300 -17.89 8.84 -23.31
C GLU A 300 -18.30 9.08 -24.80
N ARG A 301 -18.69 8.03 -25.54
CA ARG A 301 -19.10 8.01 -26.95
C ARG A 301 -20.60 7.78 -27.21
N ILE A 302 -21.47 7.62 -26.22
CA ILE A 302 -22.92 7.60 -26.51
C ILE A 302 -23.44 9.05 -26.49
N VAL A 303 -23.47 9.61 -27.71
CA VAL A 303 -23.86 10.98 -28.13
C VAL A 303 -22.96 12.09 -27.57
N SER A 304 -21.90 12.39 -28.33
CA SER A 304 -20.97 13.50 -28.14
C SER A 304 -21.56 14.91 -28.35
N ILE A 305 -22.89 15.02 -28.35
CA ILE A 305 -23.62 16.28 -28.45
C ILE A 305 -24.43 16.45 -27.16
N THR A 306 -23.90 17.25 -26.25
CA THR A 306 -24.63 17.84 -25.13
C THR A 306 -25.70 18.80 -25.66
N SER A 307 -26.70 19.12 -24.83
CA SER A 307 -27.69 20.16 -25.18
C SER A 307 -27.02 21.51 -25.54
N GLU A 308 -25.87 21.81 -24.94
CA GLU A 308 -25.06 23.01 -25.25
C GLU A 308 -24.36 22.92 -26.61
N GLN A 309 -23.76 21.78 -26.95
CA GLN A 309 -23.19 21.55 -28.28
C GLN A 309 -24.28 21.60 -29.38
N LEU A 310 -25.48 21.09 -29.09
CA LEU A 310 -26.64 21.18 -29.98
C LEU A 310 -27.06 22.65 -30.17
N GLN A 311 -27.15 23.42 -29.07
CA GLN A 311 -27.43 24.86 -29.13
C GLN A 311 -26.39 25.61 -29.98
N GLU A 312 -25.11 25.26 -29.86
CA GLU A 312 -24.02 25.87 -30.64
C GLU A 312 -24.10 25.51 -32.14
N LEU A 313 -24.47 24.27 -32.48
CA LEU A 313 -24.67 23.82 -33.86
C LEU A 313 -25.85 24.55 -34.53
N TYR A 314 -26.95 24.77 -33.80
CA TYR A 314 -28.09 25.57 -34.28
C TYR A 314 -27.77 27.06 -34.35
N ARG A 315 -26.99 27.62 -33.40
CA ARG A 315 -26.51 29.01 -33.43
C ARG A 315 -25.65 29.27 -34.67
N LYS A 316 -24.89 28.26 -35.10
CA LYS A 316 -24.10 28.28 -36.35
C LYS A 316 -24.93 28.04 -37.62
N GLY A 317 -26.24 27.81 -37.51
CA GLY A 317 -27.13 27.62 -38.66
C GLY A 317 -26.90 26.30 -39.44
N ILE A 318 -26.25 25.31 -38.83
CA ILE A 318 -25.85 24.07 -39.51
C ILE A 318 -27.06 23.17 -39.79
N TYR A 319 -28.10 23.24 -38.95
CA TYR A 319 -29.33 22.46 -39.11
C TYR A 319 -30.55 23.37 -39.34
N PRO A 320 -31.39 23.11 -40.36
CA PRO A 320 -32.55 23.93 -40.68
C PRO A 320 -33.68 23.76 -39.63
N PRO A 321 -34.44 24.83 -39.28
CA PRO A 321 -35.48 24.79 -38.25
C PRO A 321 -36.68 23.88 -38.54
N GLU A 322 -36.83 23.42 -39.79
CA GLU A 322 -38.11 22.94 -40.32
C GLU A 322 -38.34 21.42 -40.21
N ARG A 323 -37.44 20.65 -39.56
CA ARG A 323 -37.54 19.17 -39.52
C ARG A 323 -37.49 18.50 -38.14
N ALA A 324 -37.60 19.22 -37.04
CA ALA A 324 -37.61 18.62 -35.71
C ALA A 324 -38.50 19.43 -34.76
N GLY A 325 -39.08 18.78 -33.74
CA GLY A 325 -39.84 19.45 -32.67
C GLY A 325 -39.06 20.59 -32.00
N GLY A 326 -39.74 21.41 -31.20
CA GLY A 326 -39.14 22.56 -30.52
C GLY A 326 -37.82 22.21 -29.81
N LYS A 327 -36.90 23.18 -29.69
CA LYS A 327 -35.52 23.00 -29.18
C LYS A 327 -35.44 22.19 -27.87
N GLU A 328 -36.36 22.45 -26.95
CA GLU A 328 -36.45 21.75 -25.67
C GLU A 328 -36.88 20.29 -25.81
N GLU A 329 -37.76 19.99 -26.76
CA GLU A 329 -38.24 18.63 -27.01
C GLU A 329 -37.14 17.74 -27.61
N MET A 330 -36.32 18.28 -28.52
CA MET A 330 -35.17 17.54 -29.06
C MET A 330 -34.10 17.28 -27.99
N ALA A 331 -33.82 18.26 -27.13
CA ALA A 331 -32.89 18.08 -26.01
C ALA A 331 -33.39 17.00 -25.05
N ARG A 332 -34.69 16.99 -24.72
CA ARG A 332 -35.34 15.98 -23.89
C ARG A 332 -35.27 14.58 -24.53
N GLN A 333 -35.45 14.47 -25.84
CA GLN A 333 -35.35 13.19 -26.55
C GLN A 333 -33.93 12.62 -26.52
N ILE A 334 -32.91 13.44 -26.77
CA ILE A 334 -31.49 13.02 -26.69
C ILE A 334 -31.16 12.55 -25.27
N GLU A 335 -31.63 13.28 -24.24
CA GLU A 335 -31.43 12.88 -22.85
C GLU A 335 -32.10 11.52 -22.55
N GLN A 336 -33.34 11.31 -23.00
CA GLN A 336 -34.04 10.02 -22.83
C GLN A 336 -33.33 8.88 -23.57
N GLU A 337 -32.87 9.09 -24.80
CA GLU A 337 -32.10 8.10 -25.55
C GLU A 337 -30.78 7.76 -24.86
N ASN A 338 -30.06 8.77 -24.35
CA ASN A 338 -28.83 8.59 -23.59
C ASN A 338 -29.07 7.78 -22.32
N LEU A 339 -30.15 8.04 -21.58
CA LEU A 339 -30.51 7.30 -20.37
C LEU A 339 -30.90 5.85 -20.70
N CYS A 340 -31.68 5.63 -21.77
CA CYS A 340 -32.05 4.28 -22.23
C CYS A 340 -30.85 3.47 -22.68
N ALA A 341 -29.88 4.09 -23.35
CA ALA A 341 -28.63 3.43 -23.76
C ALA A 341 -27.80 2.95 -22.56
N ARG A 342 -27.99 3.52 -21.36
CA ARG A 342 -27.32 3.06 -20.14
C ARG A 342 -27.93 1.78 -19.55
N ILE A 343 -29.13 1.38 -19.96
CA ILE A 343 -29.88 0.27 -19.33
C ILE A 343 -29.47 -1.09 -19.91
N ASP A 344 -29.34 -1.20 -21.23
CA ASP A 344 -29.06 -2.46 -21.93
C ASP A 344 -27.56 -2.65 -22.19
N ILE A 345 -26.79 -2.64 -21.10
CA ILE A 345 -25.34 -2.85 -21.11
C ILE A 345 -25.07 -4.21 -20.45
N PRO A 346 -24.05 -4.98 -20.92
CA PRO A 346 -23.69 -6.25 -20.31
C PRO A 346 -23.53 -6.15 -18.79
N MET A 347 -24.36 -6.90 -18.07
CA MET A 347 -24.33 -7.02 -16.62
C MET A 347 -23.15 -7.89 -16.21
N SER A 348 -22.53 -7.54 -15.10
CA SER A 348 -21.32 -8.19 -14.60
C SER A 348 -21.40 -8.53 -13.11
N ARG A 349 -22.37 -7.98 -12.37
CA ARG A 349 -22.49 -8.20 -10.92
C ARG A 349 -23.91 -7.97 -10.41
N ILE A 350 -24.14 -8.40 -9.18
CA ILE A 350 -25.30 -8.05 -8.36
C ILE A 350 -24.83 -7.14 -7.25
N GLU A 351 -25.55 -6.06 -7.06
CA GLU A 351 -25.37 -5.13 -5.95
C GLU A 351 -26.55 -5.29 -4.98
N LEU A 352 -26.23 -5.46 -3.69
CA LEU A 352 -27.16 -5.51 -2.57
C LEU A 352 -26.93 -4.28 -1.69
N ARG A 353 -27.97 -3.47 -1.58
CA ARG A 353 -28.02 -2.19 -0.87
C ARG A 353 -28.79 -2.36 0.44
N THR A 354 -28.20 -3.09 1.39
CA THR A 354 -28.73 -3.11 2.78
C THR A 354 -28.18 -1.98 3.61
N ASP A 355 -27.11 -1.36 3.12
CA ASP A 355 -26.88 0.05 3.34
C ASP A 355 -26.51 0.39 4.79
N GLU A 356 -26.12 -0.59 5.59
CA GLU A 356 -25.71 -0.41 6.98
C GLU A 356 -24.19 -0.57 7.12
N GLY A 357 -23.60 0.04 8.15
CA GLY A 357 -22.15 0.16 8.30
C GLY A 357 -21.68 -0.01 9.74
N GLY A 358 -20.39 0.25 9.99
CA GLY A 358 -19.83 0.25 11.34
C GLY A 358 -19.84 -1.10 12.07
N HIS A 359 -19.93 -2.22 11.34
CA HIS A 359 -19.88 -3.55 11.95
C HIS A 359 -18.44 -3.92 12.37
N ASP A 360 -18.32 -4.98 13.17
CA ASP A 360 -17.03 -5.61 13.44
C ASP A 360 -16.47 -6.32 12.18
N LEU A 361 -15.15 -6.50 12.14
CA LEU A 361 -14.42 -6.98 10.96
C LEU A 361 -14.97 -8.31 10.44
N TRP A 362 -15.20 -9.26 11.36
CA TRP A 362 -15.61 -10.61 10.99
C TRP A 362 -17.09 -10.71 10.63
N MET A 363 -17.94 -9.85 11.17
CA MET A 363 -19.32 -9.72 10.71
C MET A 363 -19.39 -9.25 9.26
N ASP A 364 -18.53 -8.31 8.86
CA ASP A 364 -18.45 -7.87 7.46
C ASP A 364 -18.02 -9.00 6.52
N VAL A 365 -17.01 -9.77 6.93
CA VAL A 365 -16.56 -10.97 6.20
C VAL A 365 -17.69 -11.99 6.10
N ALA A 366 -18.40 -12.26 7.19
CA ALA A 366 -19.47 -13.24 7.23
C ALA A 366 -20.66 -12.84 6.34
N HIS A 367 -21.06 -11.57 6.36
CA HIS A 367 -22.13 -11.07 5.51
C HIS A 367 -21.75 -11.16 4.02
N LEU A 368 -20.60 -10.63 3.62
CA LEU A 368 -20.15 -10.69 2.23
C LEU A 368 -20.03 -12.15 1.74
N THR A 369 -19.49 -13.03 2.58
CA THR A 369 -19.38 -14.47 2.29
C THR A 369 -20.75 -15.12 2.11
N LEU A 370 -21.74 -14.80 2.95
CA LEU A 370 -23.10 -15.33 2.80
C LEU A 370 -23.72 -14.90 1.46
N ILE A 371 -23.60 -13.63 1.09
CA ILE A 371 -24.17 -13.09 -0.16
C ILE A 371 -23.48 -13.72 -1.38
N GLU A 372 -22.16 -13.90 -1.33
CA GLU A 372 -21.41 -14.58 -2.38
C GLU A 372 -21.87 -16.05 -2.51
N LEU A 373 -21.96 -16.79 -1.39
CA LEU A 373 -22.42 -18.19 -1.38
C LEU A 373 -23.85 -18.34 -1.91
N LEU A 374 -24.75 -17.39 -1.59
CA LEU A 374 -26.11 -17.38 -2.14
C LEU A 374 -26.09 -17.22 -3.66
N LEU A 375 -25.29 -16.30 -4.20
CA LEU A 375 -25.15 -16.15 -5.66
C LEU A 375 -24.60 -17.41 -6.32
N ILE A 376 -23.57 -18.02 -5.72
CA ILE A 376 -23.01 -19.27 -6.22
C ILE A 376 -24.07 -20.38 -6.20
N LEU A 377 -24.86 -20.48 -5.13
CA LEU A 377 -25.93 -21.47 -4.99
C LEU A 377 -27.08 -21.24 -5.99
N PHE A 378 -27.47 -19.98 -6.25
CA PHE A 378 -28.46 -19.63 -7.28
C PHE A 378 -28.04 -20.14 -8.66
N TYR A 379 -26.74 -20.08 -8.96
CA TYR A 379 -26.20 -20.53 -10.24
C TYR A 379 -25.99 -22.05 -10.28
N ALA A 380 -25.55 -22.65 -9.16
CA ALA A 380 -25.28 -24.09 -9.07
C ALA A 380 -26.56 -24.94 -9.07
N ASP A 381 -27.64 -24.46 -8.44
CA ASP A 381 -28.92 -25.17 -8.35
C ASP A 381 -30.07 -24.33 -8.94
N PRO A 382 -30.46 -24.57 -10.20
CA PRO A 382 -31.57 -23.87 -10.86
C PRO A 382 -32.96 -24.11 -10.24
N SER A 383 -33.07 -24.98 -9.23
CA SER A 383 -34.31 -25.20 -8.47
C SER A 383 -34.37 -24.40 -7.17
N PHE A 384 -33.21 -23.98 -6.64
CA PHE A 384 -33.10 -23.25 -5.38
C PHE A 384 -33.76 -21.86 -5.47
N ALA A 385 -34.54 -21.49 -4.45
CA ALA A 385 -35.26 -20.22 -4.34
C ALA A 385 -36.22 -19.85 -5.51
N ARG A 386 -36.39 -20.72 -6.51
CA ARG A 386 -37.12 -20.44 -7.77
C ARG A 386 -38.59 -20.09 -7.59
N ALA A 387 -39.17 -20.44 -6.43
CA ALA A 387 -40.53 -20.05 -6.03
C ALA A 387 -40.71 -18.53 -5.96
N PHE A 388 -39.63 -17.74 -5.79
CA PHE A 388 -39.68 -16.29 -5.83
C PHE A 388 -39.69 -15.78 -7.29
N ARG A 389 -40.86 -15.37 -7.77
CA ARG A 389 -41.16 -15.03 -9.18
C ARG A 389 -40.93 -13.56 -9.52
N TYR A 390 -40.73 -12.71 -8.50
CA TYR A 390 -40.67 -11.25 -8.65
C TYR A 390 -42.00 -10.66 -9.17
N ASP A 391 -43.12 -11.25 -8.80
CA ASP A 391 -44.44 -10.74 -9.19
C ASP A 391 -45.02 -9.75 -8.17
N VAL A 392 -46.29 -9.38 -8.37
CA VAL A 392 -46.99 -8.42 -7.50
C VAL A 392 -47.06 -8.90 -6.05
N GLU A 393 -47.28 -10.19 -5.82
CA GLU A 393 -47.40 -10.75 -4.47
C GLU A 393 -46.04 -10.83 -3.79
N ASP A 394 -45.03 -11.33 -4.50
CA ASP A 394 -43.66 -11.47 -3.98
C ASP A 394 -43.04 -10.13 -3.63
N ILE A 395 -43.22 -9.10 -4.46
CA ILE A 395 -42.70 -7.76 -4.17
C ILE A 395 -43.46 -7.10 -3.03
N ALA A 396 -44.77 -7.30 -2.93
CA ALA A 396 -45.54 -6.83 -1.78
C ALA A 396 -45.09 -7.50 -0.48
N ARG A 397 -44.81 -8.81 -0.53
CA ARG A 397 -44.28 -9.59 0.62
C ARG A 397 -42.88 -9.13 1.00
N ALA A 398 -41.96 -9.01 0.03
CA ALA A 398 -40.59 -8.57 0.25
C ALA A 398 -40.54 -7.22 1.00
N ARG A 399 -41.32 -6.23 0.54
CA ARG A 399 -41.43 -4.91 1.20
C ARG A 399 -41.93 -4.98 2.64
N ARG A 400 -42.92 -5.83 2.93
CA ARG A 400 -43.41 -6.04 4.31
C ARG A 400 -42.32 -6.66 5.18
N ASN A 401 -41.62 -7.66 4.65
CA ASN A 401 -40.52 -8.32 5.35
C ASN A 401 -39.34 -7.37 5.59
N GLU A 402 -38.98 -6.53 4.61
CA GLU A 402 -37.94 -5.50 4.73
C GLU A 402 -38.29 -4.48 5.81
N SER A 403 -39.54 -4.01 5.83
CA SER A 403 -40.02 -3.07 6.86
C SER A 403 -39.98 -3.71 8.26
N ALA A 404 -40.41 -4.97 8.38
CA ALA A 404 -40.36 -5.71 9.65
C ALA A 404 -38.91 -5.98 10.11
N ALA A 405 -38.02 -6.32 9.18
CA ALA A 405 -36.60 -6.53 9.43
C ALA A 405 -35.92 -5.22 9.86
N ALA A 406 -36.22 -4.10 9.21
CA ALA A 406 -35.68 -2.81 9.61
C ALA A 406 -36.16 -2.37 10.99
N ALA A 407 -37.45 -2.59 11.30
CA ALA A 407 -38.03 -2.25 12.58
C ALA A 407 -37.53 -3.14 13.74
N HIS A 408 -37.41 -4.44 13.53
CA HIS A 408 -37.22 -5.40 14.64
C HIS A 408 -35.96 -6.26 14.53
N GLY A 409 -35.20 -6.14 13.43
CA GLY A 409 -33.98 -6.89 13.14
C GLY A 409 -34.18 -8.39 13.29
N LEU A 410 -33.30 -9.04 14.05
CA LEU A 410 -33.35 -10.48 14.32
C LEU A 410 -34.60 -10.92 15.10
N ARG A 411 -35.35 -10.00 15.71
CA ARG A 411 -36.62 -10.29 16.41
C ARG A 411 -37.84 -10.26 15.49
N ALA A 412 -37.67 -9.89 14.22
CA ALA A 412 -38.77 -9.78 13.28
C ALA A 412 -39.47 -11.13 13.04
N GLN A 413 -40.80 -11.07 12.90
CA GLN A 413 -41.61 -12.13 12.27
C GLN A 413 -41.87 -11.71 10.83
N ILE A 414 -41.50 -12.56 9.89
CA ILE A 414 -41.64 -12.29 8.44
C ILE A 414 -42.51 -13.36 7.78
N GLU A 415 -43.01 -13.06 6.59
CA GLU A 415 -43.61 -14.06 5.71
C GLU A 415 -42.49 -14.75 4.93
N ASN A 416 -42.32 -16.07 5.09
CA ASN A 416 -41.32 -16.84 4.37
C ASN A 416 -41.41 -16.55 2.85
N PRO A 417 -40.32 -16.10 2.19
CA PRO A 417 -40.37 -15.63 0.82
C PRO A 417 -40.90 -16.65 -0.19
N PHE A 418 -40.76 -17.94 0.10
CA PHE A 418 -41.07 -19.04 -0.81
C PHE A 418 -42.42 -19.70 -0.55
N SER A 419 -42.90 -19.68 0.69
CA SER A 419 -44.14 -20.36 1.09
C SER A 419 -45.25 -19.43 1.58
N GLY A 420 -44.93 -18.16 1.86
CA GLY A 420 -45.86 -17.18 2.43
C GLY A 420 -46.25 -17.44 3.90
N LYS A 421 -45.78 -18.52 4.52
CA LYS A 421 -46.04 -18.83 5.93
C LYS A 421 -45.19 -17.96 6.85
N LEU A 422 -45.70 -17.62 8.03
CA LEU A 422 -44.91 -16.88 9.04
C LEU A 422 -43.69 -17.68 9.50
N ILE A 423 -42.56 -16.98 9.65
CA ILE A 423 -41.29 -17.51 10.17
C ILE A 423 -40.55 -16.40 10.94
N GLY A 424 -39.89 -16.76 12.04
CA GLY A 424 -39.01 -15.84 12.75
C GLY A 424 -37.72 -15.59 11.97
N MET A 425 -37.18 -14.37 12.03
CA MET A 425 -35.97 -14.00 11.29
C MET A 425 -34.76 -14.88 11.63
N ARG A 426 -34.57 -15.26 12.91
CA ARG A 426 -33.49 -16.18 13.33
C ARG A 426 -33.68 -17.59 12.77
N ASP A 427 -34.91 -18.07 12.66
CA ASP A 427 -35.18 -19.38 12.05
C ASP A 427 -34.97 -19.34 10.54
N PHE A 428 -35.30 -18.23 9.89
CA PHE A 428 -34.98 -18.01 8.48
C PHE A 428 -33.48 -17.92 8.23
N LEU A 429 -32.72 -17.26 9.12
CA LEU A 429 -31.25 -17.25 9.10
C LEU A 429 -30.68 -18.68 9.26
N ARG A 430 -31.15 -19.43 10.25
CA ARG A 430 -30.73 -20.83 10.48
C ARG A 430 -30.99 -21.69 9.26
N TRP A 431 -32.19 -21.61 8.71
CA TRP A 431 -32.55 -22.31 7.47
C TRP A 431 -31.61 -21.91 6.33
N THR A 432 -31.34 -20.61 6.14
CA THR A 432 -30.44 -20.12 5.08
C THR A 432 -29.01 -20.66 5.25
N LEU A 433 -28.47 -20.65 6.48
CA LEU A 433 -27.16 -21.21 6.81
C LEU A 433 -27.11 -22.71 6.49
N ASP A 434 -28.17 -23.46 6.80
CA ASP A 434 -28.26 -24.89 6.46
C ASP A 434 -28.27 -25.14 4.95
N GLN A 435 -28.89 -24.25 4.16
CA GLN A 435 -28.90 -24.36 2.69
C GLN A 435 -27.52 -24.11 2.08
N VAL A 436 -26.77 -23.12 2.57
CA VAL A 436 -25.44 -22.79 2.02
C VAL A 436 -24.32 -23.67 2.59
N ARG A 437 -24.56 -24.39 3.69
CA ARG A 437 -23.55 -25.18 4.40
C ARG A 437 -22.78 -26.17 3.52
N PRO A 438 -23.42 -27.00 2.67
CA PRO A 438 -22.68 -27.96 1.85
C PRO A 438 -21.68 -27.28 0.92
N LEU A 439 -22.10 -26.18 0.28
CA LEU A 439 -21.26 -25.38 -0.60
C LEU A 439 -20.14 -24.66 0.18
N ALA A 440 -20.46 -24.06 1.32
CA ALA A 440 -19.50 -23.37 2.16
C ALA A 440 -18.40 -24.32 2.68
N GLN A 441 -18.76 -25.56 3.04
CA GLN A 441 -17.80 -26.58 3.45
C GLN A 441 -16.93 -27.03 2.29
N ALA A 442 -17.51 -27.27 1.11
CA ALA A 442 -16.75 -27.64 -0.09
C ALA A 442 -15.75 -26.54 -0.52
N LEU A 443 -16.10 -25.27 -0.29
CA LEU A 443 -15.24 -24.12 -0.58
C LEU A 443 -14.30 -23.73 0.58
N GLY A 444 -14.35 -24.41 1.73
CA GLY A 444 -13.53 -24.07 2.91
C GLY A 444 -13.90 -22.72 3.55
N ARG A 445 -15.12 -22.24 3.37
CA ARG A 445 -15.61 -20.92 3.82
C ARG A 445 -16.58 -20.98 5.00
N TRP A 446 -16.87 -22.17 5.53
CA TRP A 446 -17.86 -22.35 6.60
C TRP A 446 -17.50 -21.60 7.89
N ASP A 447 -16.23 -21.57 8.26
CA ASP A 447 -15.77 -20.92 9.49
C ASP A 447 -15.91 -19.39 9.41
N LEU A 448 -15.92 -18.81 8.19
CA LEU A 448 -16.17 -17.39 7.99
C LEU A 448 -17.61 -16.97 8.33
N LEU A 449 -18.54 -17.93 8.43
CA LEU A 449 -19.95 -17.66 8.77
C LEU A 449 -20.22 -17.73 10.28
N GLU A 450 -19.20 -17.88 11.14
CA GLU A 450 -19.39 -18.00 12.59
C GLU A 450 -20.22 -16.85 13.20
N PRO A 451 -19.97 -15.56 12.89
CA PRO A 451 -20.79 -14.47 13.45
C PRO A 451 -22.29 -14.63 13.15
N LEU A 452 -22.64 -15.12 11.96
CA LEU A 452 -24.03 -15.35 11.57
C LEU A 452 -24.62 -16.58 12.25
N ARG A 453 -23.81 -17.60 12.53
CA ARG A 453 -24.23 -18.79 13.30
C ARG A 453 -24.53 -18.42 14.75
N GLU A 454 -23.70 -17.57 15.36
CA GLU A 454 -23.97 -17.02 16.69
C GLU A 454 -25.27 -16.19 16.71
N MET A 455 -25.52 -15.37 15.67
CA MET A 455 -26.79 -14.68 15.49
C MET A 455 -27.97 -15.65 15.27
N ALA A 456 -27.79 -16.80 14.65
CA ALA A 456 -28.85 -17.81 14.57
C ALA A 456 -29.16 -18.46 15.94
N LEU A 457 -28.21 -18.40 16.89
CA LEU A 457 -28.30 -19.00 18.23
C LEU A 457 -28.71 -18.01 19.34
N GLY A 458 -28.70 -16.70 19.08
CA GLY A 458 -29.18 -15.71 20.05
C GLY A 458 -28.37 -14.42 20.12
N ALA A 459 -27.17 -14.38 19.53
CA ALA A 459 -26.33 -13.19 19.56
C ALA A 459 -27.05 -11.97 18.92
N PRO A 460 -26.80 -10.75 19.42
CA PRO A 460 -27.35 -9.52 18.83
C PRO A 460 -26.63 -9.13 17.54
N ASN A 461 -27.35 -8.42 16.66
CA ASN A 461 -26.75 -7.68 15.54
C ASN A 461 -26.06 -6.39 16.05
N THR A 462 -25.42 -5.65 15.15
CA THR A 462 -24.69 -4.40 15.47
C THR A 462 -25.59 -3.38 16.17
N ALA A 463 -26.83 -3.18 15.71
CA ALA A 463 -27.80 -2.29 16.35
C ALA A 463 -28.16 -2.74 17.77
N GLY A 464 -28.29 -4.04 18.01
CA GLY A 464 -28.50 -4.61 19.33
C GLY A 464 -27.32 -4.36 20.27
N LYS A 465 -26.08 -4.57 19.78
CA LYS A 465 -24.85 -4.29 20.54
C LYS A 465 -24.75 -2.80 20.89
N LEU A 466 -24.93 -1.92 19.90
CA LEU A 466 -24.86 -0.47 20.08
C LEU A 466 -25.94 0.04 21.03
N ARG A 467 -27.18 -0.45 20.89
CA ARG A 467 -28.28 -0.09 21.80
C ARG A 467 -27.97 -0.48 23.24
N ALA A 468 -27.45 -1.69 23.48
CA ALA A 468 -27.07 -2.13 24.83
C ALA A 468 -25.97 -1.24 25.42
N ARG A 469 -24.93 -0.93 24.64
CA ARG A 469 -23.82 -0.04 25.06
C ARG A 469 -24.31 1.37 25.43
N ILE A 470 -25.21 1.94 24.64
CA ILE A 470 -25.77 3.28 24.90
C ILE A 470 -26.72 3.24 26.11
N GLN A 471 -27.55 2.21 26.25
CA GLN A 471 -28.47 2.07 27.39
C GLN A 471 -27.75 1.95 28.74
N GLU A 472 -26.58 1.32 28.75
CA GLU A 472 -25.74 1.23 29.95
C GLU A 472 -25.36 2.61 30.50
N GLU A 473 -25.10 3.58 29.61
CA GLU A 473 -24.76 4.95 29.98
C GLU A 473 -26.00 5.82 30.27
N LEU A 474 -27.09 5.62 29.51
CA LEU A 474 -28.28 6.47 29.60
C LEU A 474 -29.25 6.11 30.73
N GLY A 475 -29.22 4.87 31.25
CA GLY A 475 -30.24 4.35 32.15
C GLY A 475 -31.64 4.39 31.50
N ASP A 476 -32.59 5.09 32.13
CA ASP A 476 -33.98 5.21 31.64
C ASP A 476 -34.16 6.31 30.57
N SER A 477 -33.12 7.11 30.29
CA SER A 477 -33.19 8.15 29.26
C SER A 477 -33.11 7.55 27.86
N VAL A 478 -33.81 8.17 26.90
CA VAL A 478 -33.69 7.87 25.46
C VAL A 478 -32.93 8.95 24.70
N ILE A 479 -32.54 10.05 25.35
CA ILE A 479 -31.83 11.16 24.73
C ILE A 479 -30.33 10.87 24.83
N VAL A 480 -29.65 10.81 23.68
CA VAL A 480 -28.21 10.56 23.58
C VAL A 480 -27.47 11.91 23.62
N PRO A 481 -26.62 12.17 24.63
CA PRO A 481 -25.87 13.42 24.71
C PRO A 481 -24.76 13.46 23.64
N PRO A 482 -24.37 14.66 23.15
CA PRO A 482 -23.28 14.81 22.18
C PRO A 482 -21.95 14.18 22.61
N GLU A 483 -21.66 14.19 23.92
CA GLU A 483 -20.45 13.63 24.52
C GLU A 483 -20.37 12.11 24.30
N LEU A 484 -21.50 11.41 24.44
CA LEU A 484 -21.58 9.97 24.19
C LEU A 484 -21.40 9.65 22.70
N LEU A 485 -21.86 10.52 21.79
CA LEU A 485 -21.59 10.36 20.36
C LEU A 485 -20.10 10.48 20.03
N LYS A 486 -19.40 11.41 20.70
CA LYS A 486 -17.93 11.56 20.58
C LYS A 486 -17.22 10.31 21.05
N GLU A 487 -17.62 9.79 22.21
CA GLU A 487 -17.07 8.56 22.78
C GLU A 487 -17.24 7.37 21.82
N LEU A 488 -18.45 7.15 21.28
CA LEU A 488 -18.71 6.08 20.31
C LEU A 488 -17.86 6.20 19.04
N ALA A 489 -17.65 7.43 18.55
CA ALA A 489 -16.79 7.66 17.37
C ALA A 489 -15.30 7.40 17.70
N GLU A 490 -14.85 7.72 18.91
CA GLU A 490 -13.50 7.41 19.38
C GLU A 490 -13.28 5.92 19.61
N GLU A 491 -14.28 5.21 20.15
CA GLU A 491 -14.30 3.75 20.24
C GLU A 491 -14.16 3.10 18.86
N ARG A 492 -14.90 3.60 17.85
CA ARG A 492 -14.78 3.13 16.45
C ARG A 492 -13.38 3.41 15.88
N GLU A 493 -12.83 4.59 16.11
CA GLU A 493 -11.47 4.93 15.66
C GLU A 493 -10.41 4.00 16.29
N ALA A 494 -10.54 3.69 17.57
CA ALA A 494 -9.66 2.75 18.27
C ALA A 494 -9.82 1.32 17.73
N GLU A 495 -11.05 0.91 17.39
CA GLU A 495 -11.32 -0.38 16.75
C GLU A 495 -10.67 -0.45 15.36
N VAL A 496 -10.88 0.56 14.51
CA VAL A 496 -10.26 0.65 13.17
C VAL A 496 -8.74 0.59 13.28
N ARG A 497 -8.16 1.31 14.25
CA ARG A 497 -6.74 1.24 14.55
C ARG A 497 -6.29 -0.20 14.83
N ARG A 498 -6.91 -0.88 15.81
CA ARG A 498 -6.52 -2.24 16.18
C ARG A 498 -6.64 -3.22 15.01
N GLN A 499 -7.75 -3.18 14.28
CA GLN A 499 -8.01 -4.11 13.19
C GLN A 499 -7.08 -3.87 11.99
N VAL A 500 -6.77 -2.61 11.66
CA VAL A 500 -5.82 -2.30 10.56
C VAL A 500 -4.41 -2.78 10.90
N GLN A 501 -4.00 -2.70 12.17
CA GLN A 501 -2.72 -3.27 12.61
C GLN A 501 -2.72 -4.81 12.54
N GLU A 502 -3.84 -5.46 12.89
CA GLU A 502 -3.98 -6.91 12.73
C GLU A 502 -3.96 -7.34 11.25
N ILE A 503 -4.66 -6.60 10.39
CA ILE A 503 -4.65 -6.78 8.93
C ILE A 503 -3.23 -6.63 8.41
N ALA A 504 -2.51 -5.58 8.80
CA ALA A 504 -1.11 -5.36 8.45
C ALA A 504 -0.23 -6.56 8.82
N ALA A 505 -0.36 -7.10 10.04
CA ALA A 505 0.39 -8.28 10.48
C ALA A 505 0.06 -9.53 9.63
N ARG A 506 -1.23 -9.77 9.38
CA ARG A 506 -1.70 -10.91 8.57
C ARG A 506 -1.18 -10.85 7.13
N ILE A 507 -1.21 -9.68 6.49
CA ILE A 507 -0.78 -9.52 5.10
C ILE A 507 0.75 -9.64 4.93
N GLU A 508 1.52 -9.25 5.95
CA GLU A 508 2.98 -9.48 5.96
C GLU A 508 3.34 -10.97 6.04
N SER A 509 2.55 -11.77 6.77
CA SER A 509 2.77 -13.21 6.90
C SER A 509 2.25 -14.05 5.73
N ALA A 510 1.46 -13.48 4.80
CA ALA A 510 0.79 -14.21 3.73
C ALA A 510 1.68 -14.40 2.48
N ASN A 511 1.63 -15.58 1.86
CA ASN A 511 2.62 -16.01 0.87
C ASN A 511 2.32 -15.74 -0.63
N SER A 512 1.14 -15.26 -1.06
CA SER A 512 0.97 -14.95 -2.51
C SER A 512 -0.22 -14.07 -2.92
N ASP A 513 -1.42 -14.27 -2.35
CA ASP A 513 -2.67 -13.71 -2.93
C ASP A 513 -3.05 -12.30 -2.45
N ALA A 514 -2.17 -11.65 -1.70
CA ALA A 514 -2.41 -10.35 -1.07
C ALA A 514 -1.70 -9.17 -1.76
N GLY A 515 -1.10 -9.35 -2.95
CA GLY A 515 -0.28 -8.33 -3.62
C GLY A 515 -0.94 -6.94 -3.66
N LYS A 516 -2.16 -6.85 -4.20
CA LYS A 516 -2.95 -5.60 -4.22
C LYS A 516 -3.04 -4.93 -2.85
N LEU A 517 -3.35 -5.70 -1.82
CA LEU A 517 -3.55 -5.18 -0.46
C LEU A 517 -2.22 -4.82 0.21
N ARG A 518 -1.14 -5.55 -0.08
CA ARG A 518 0.22 -5.23 0.36
C ARG A 518 0.69 -3.90 -0.21
N ASP A 519 0.48 -3.68 -1.50
CA ASP A 519 0.82 -2.42 -2.18
C ASP A 519 0.01 -1.25 -1.58
N LEU A 520 -1.28 -1.46 -1.31
CA LEU A 520 -2.13 -0.47 -0.66
C LEU A 520 -1.64 -0.14 0.75
N LEU A 521 -1.38 -1.16 1.58
CA LEU A 521 -0.87 -0.98 2.94
C LEU A 521 0.48 -0.27 2.94
N GLN A 522 1.36 -0.60 2.00
CA GLN A 522 2.65 0.08 1.84
C GLN A 522 2.45 1.56 1.53
N THR A 523 1.65 1.87 0.52
CA THR A 523 1.37 3.27 0.12
C THR A 523 0.69 4.05 1.25
N ALA A 524 -0.25 3.41 1.96
CA ALA A 524 -0.92 3.99 3.11
C ALA A 524 0.04 4.25 4.29
N ARG A 525 0.99 3.35 4.55
CA ARG A 525 2.06 3.55 5.55
C ARG A 525 2.91 4.76 5.21
N GLU A 526 3.35 4.88 3.96
CA GLU A 526 4.16 6.00 3.49
C GLU A 526 3.40 7.33 3.62
N ALA A 527 2.12 7.35 3.24
CA ALA A 527 1.27 8.53 3.40
C ALA A 527 1.07 8.91 4.88
N ALA A 528 0.80 7.94 5.75
CA ALA A 528 0.63 8.18 7.18
C ALA A 528 1.92 8.65 7.85
N ARG A 529 3.09 8.16 7.42
CA ARG A 529 4.42 8.58 7.93
C ARG A 529 4.73 10.05 7.64
N ARG A 530 4.17 10.62 6.57
CA ARG A 530 4.30 12.06 6.24
C ARG A 530 3.42 12.96 7.11
N GLN A 531 2.46 12.39 7.85
CA GLN A 531 1.61 13.15 8.77
C GLN A 531 2.29 13.22 10.15
N PRO A 532 2.31 14.39 10.83
CA PRO A 532 2.95 14.53 12.14
C PRO A 532 2.38 13.60 13.23
N ALA A 533 1.08 13.29 13.15
CA ALA A 533 0.39 12.41 14.08
C ALA A 533 -0.83 11.77 13.40
N PRO A 534 -0.67 10.67 12.63
CA PRO A 534 -1.80 9.97 12.02
C PRO A 534 -2.68 9.36 13.11
N ARG A 535 -4.01 9.44 12.95
CA ARG A 535 -4.97 8.79 13.87
C ARG A 535 -4.87 7.28 13.83
N VAL A 536 -4.64 6.72 12.64
CA VAL A 536 -4.52 5.28 12.42
C VAL A 536 -3.17 4.96 11.77
N PRO A 537 -2.23 4.35 12.52
CA PRO A 537 -1.04 3.73 11.92
C PRO A 537 -1.39 2.49 11.09
N PHE A 538 -0.61 2.24 10.04
CA PHE A 538 -0.75 1.07 9.15
C PHE A 538 0.30 -0.03 9.38
N HIS A 539 1.09 0.07 10.45
CA HIS A 539 2.12 -0.90 10.83
C HIS A 539 1.58 -1.86 11.90
N PRO A 540 2.07 -3.11 11.97
CA PRO A 540 1.69 -4.04 13.04
C PRO A 540 1.93 -3.43 14.44
N THR A 541 1.13 -3.81 15.42
CA THR A 541 1.36 -3.43 16.82
C THR A 541 2.70 -4.01 17.31
N GLU A 542 3.40 -3.35 18.24
CA GLU A 542 4.67 -3.85 18.83
C GLU A 542 4.56 -5.29 19.37
N GLN A 543 3.41 -5.67 19.94
CA GLN A 543 3.12 -7.03 20.41
C GLN A 543 2.73 -8.02 19.29
N ALA A 544 2.41 -7.50 18.09
CA ALA A 544 2.18 -8.28 16.87
C ALA A 544 3.47 -8.44 16.04
N VAL A 545 4.62 -7.98 16.54
CA VAL A 545 5.84 -8.77 16.38
C VAL A 545 5.61 -10.03 17.20
N ILE A 546 4.82 -10.94 16.61
CA ILE A 546 4.62 -12.29 17.10
C ILE A 546 5.98 -12.80 17.56
N ASP A 547 6.02 -13.51 18.68
CA ASP A 547 7.09 -14.46 19.00
C ASP A 547 7.19 -15.44 17.82
N ILE A 548 7.79 -14.99 16.72
CA ILE A 548 8.16 -15.84 15.61
C ILE A 548 9.28 -16.66 16.21
N SER A 549 8.89 -17.81 16.75
CA SER A 549 9.84 -18.78 17.27
C SER A 549 10.58 -19.34 16.07
N TYR A 550 11.78 -18.84 15.83
CA TYR A 550 12.71 -19.45 14.91
C TYR A 550 13.33 -20.69 15.56
N PRO A 551 13.64 -21.74 14.78
CA PRO A 551 14.27 -22.95 15.32
C PRO A 551 15.66 -22.67 15.89
N ASP A 552 16.38 -21.69 15.36
CA ASP A 552 17.68 -21.23 15.81
C ASP A 552 17.93 -19.76 15.41
N LYS A 553 19.05 -19.20 15.88
CA LYS A 553 19.44 -17.80 15.62
C LYS A 553 19.81 -17.54 14.17
N THR A 554 20.37 -18.53 13.50
CA THR A 554 20.72 -18.42 12.08
C THR A 554 19.46 -18.23 11.24
N SER A 555 18.41 -18.99 11.51
CA SER A 555 17.11 -18.91 10.82
C SER A 555 16.41 -17.56 11.05
N GLU A 556 16.53 -17.00 12.25
CA GLU A 556 16.02 -15.66 12.55
C GLU A 556 16.73 -14.57 11.75
N ILE A 557 18.06 -14.63 11.69
CA ILE A 557 18.89 -13.68 10.95
C ILE A 557 18.62 -13.80 9.45
N VAL A 558 18.54 -15.02 8.92
CA VAL A 558 18.19 -15.28 7.52
C VAL A 558 16.82 -14.68 7.19
N ALA A 559 15.80 -14.91 8.02
CA ALA A 559 14.47 -14.35 7.78
C ALA A 559 14.47 -12.80 7.78
N LEU A 560 15.25 -12.16 8.65
CA LEU A 560 15.40 -10.70 8.62
C LEU A 560 16.18 -10.22 7.39
N ALA A 561 17.24 -10.95 6.98
CA ALA A 561 17.99 -10.67 5.76
C ALA A 561 17.10 -10.77 4.53
N GLU A 562 16.25 -11.81 4.42
CA GLU A 562 15.27 -11.93 3.33
C GLU A 562 14.32 -10.72 3.27
N ARG A 563 13.85 -10.24 4.43
CA ARG A 563 13.00 -9.03 4.47
C ARG A 563 13.73 -7.78 3.99
N LEU A 564 15.00 -7.61 4.38
CA LEU A 564 15.83 -6.49 3.90
C LEU A 564 16.14 -6.61 2.40
N ILE A 565 16.41 -7.80 1.89
CA ILE A 565 16.69 -8.06 0.46
C ILE A 565 15.46 -7.71 -0.39
N ARG A 566 14.24 -8.00 0.10
CA ARG A 566 12.97 -7.64 -0.57
C ARG A 566 12.72 -6.14 -0.68
N ILE A 567 13.47 -5.30 0.02
CA ILE A 567 13.44 -3.84 -0.12
C ILE A 567 14.51 -3.47 -1.18
N PRO A 568 14.13 -3.11 -2.41
CA PRO A 568 15.09 -2.80 -3.47
C PRO A 568 15.70 -1.41 -3.31
N SER A 569 16.53 -1.22 -2.29
CA SER A 569 17.25 0.00 -1.93
C SER A 569 18.41 0.31 -2.90
N VAL A 570 18.08 0.47 -4.19
CA VAL A 570 19.05 0.58 -5.28
C VAL A 570 19.70 1.96 -5.37
N THR A 571 21.03 1.98 -5.43
CA THR A 571 21.86 3.19 -5.58
C THR A 571 22.96 2.97 -6.64
N ASN A 572 23.75 4.03 -6.90
CA ASN A 572 24.92 4.01 -7.79
C ASN A 572 24.59 3.60 -9.25
N CYS A 573 23.44 4.04 -9.74
CA CYS A 573 23.01 3.86 -11.13
C CYS A 573 22.13 5.05 -11.59
N PRO A 574 21.80 5.17 -12.89
CA PRO A 574 20.89 6.23 -13.35
C PRO A 574 19.48 6.17 -12.75
N ASP A 575 19.00 4.97 -12.43
CA ASP A 575 17.64 4.69 -11.97
C ASP A 575 17.61 4.31 -10.47
N GLU A 576 18.16 5.17 -9.61
CA GLU A 576 18.17 4.93 -8.16
C GLU A 576 16.75 4.89 -7.56
N ARG A 577 16.58 4.10 -6.51
CA ARG A 577 15.29 3.89 -5.81
C ARG A 577 15.32 4.50 -4.42
N LEU A 578 15.44 5.83 -4.36
CA LEU A 578 15.64 6.57 -3.11
C LEU A 578 14.53 6.36 -2.07
N ASP A 579 13.29 6.22 -2.52
CA ASP A 579 12.16 5.89 -1.64
C ASP A 579 12.37 4.53 -0.94
N GLU A 580 12.98 3.56 -1.63
CA GLU A 580 13.28 2.22 -1.09
C GLU A 580 14.54 2.23 -0.19
N VAL A 581 15.51 3.11 -0.47
CA VAL A 581 16.63 3.38 0.45
C VAL A 581 16.10 3.97 1.77
N ALA A 582 15.21 4.96 1.68
CA ALA A 582 14.54 5.51 2.86
C ALA A 582 13.69 4.46 3.59
N ARG A 583 12.94 3.63 2.85
CA ARG A 583 12.17 2.52 3.41
C ARG A 583 13.05 1.54 4.18
N ALA A 584 14.23 1.19 3.66
CA ALA A 584 15.18 0.34 4.36
C ALA A 584 15.66 0.98 5.68
N ALA A 585 16.06 2.25 5.65
CA ALA A 585 16.46 2.99 6.85
C ALA A 585 15.36 2.98 7.93
N TYR A 586 14.12 3.29 7.55
CA TYR A 586 12.99 3.31 8.48
C TYR A 586 12.60 1.92 8.97
N PHE A 587 12.65 0.90 8.11
CA PHE A 587 12.44 -0.49 8.52
C PHE A 587 13.45 -0.91 9.60
N ILE A 588 14.73 -0.54 9.42
CA ILE A 588 15.81 -0.82 10.36
C ILE A 588 15.57 -0.08 11.69
N ARG A 589 15.23 1.22 11.63
CA ARG A 589 14.87 2.01 12.82
C ARG A 589 13.73 1.35 13.57
N ASP A 590 12.60 1.11 12.90
CA ASP A 590 11.38 0.57 13.51
C ASP A 590 11.66 -0.79 14.17
N TYR A 591 12.51 -1.64 13.55
CA TYR A 591 12.93 -2.93 14.13
C TYR A 591 13.71 -2.78 15.45
N LEU A 592 14.62 -1.80 15.51
CA LEU A 592 15.48 -1.57 16.66
C LEU A 592 14.75 -0.83 17.79
N GLU A 593 13.97 0.20 17.46
CA GLU A 593 13.18 0.95 18.44
C GLU A 593 12.13 0.04 19.11
N ALA A 594 11.49 -0.86 18.36
CA ALA A 594 10.59 -1.87 18.91
C ALA A 594 11.29 -2.85 19.88
N ALA A 595 12.62 -2.97 19.80
CA ALA A 595 13.43 -3.74 20.74
C ALA A 595 13.89 -2.92 21.96
N GLY A 596 13.65 -1.60 21.98
CA GLY A 596 14.12 -0.66 23.00
C GLY A 596 15.53 -0.11 22.74
N VAL A 597 16.07 -0.26 21.53
CA VAL A 597 17.36 0.34 21.13
C VAL A 597 17.13 1.77 20.66
N GLU A 598 17.99 2.70 21.08
CA GLU A 598 17.91 4.10 20.65
C GLU A 598 18.44 4.26 19.23
N VAL A 599 17.72 4.99 18.37
CA VAL A 599 18.12 5.22 16.98
C VAL A 599 18.06 6.71 16.65
N ARG A 600 19.15 7.25 16.13
CA ARG A 600 19.20 8.59 15.55
C ARG A 600 19.31 8.50 14.03
N ILE A 601 18.37 9.12 13.31
CA ILE A 601 18.41 9.25 11.86
C ILE A 601 19.12 10.55 11.46
N PHE A 602 19.87 10.48 10.35
CA PHE A 602 20.45 11.59 9.62
C PHE A 602 19.85 11.59 8.22
N ASP A 603 18.91 12.49 7.94
CA ASP A 603 18.13 12.57 6.69
C ASP A 603 18.21 13.95 6.03
N GLU A 604 19.25 14.73 6.35
CA GLU A 604 19.49 16.08 5.82
C GLU A 604 19.91 16.10 4.32
N GLY A 605 19.99 14.92 3.69
CA GLY A 605 20.45 14.73 2.33
C GLY A 605 19.60 13.73 1.53
N LYS A 606 20.10 13.36 0.35
CA LYS A 606 19.42 12.44 -0.58
C LYS A 606 19.34 11.01 -0.04
N TYR A 607 20.32 10.60 0.75
CA TYR A 607 20.44 9.26 1.29
C TYR A 607 20.44 9.34 2.82
N PRO A 608 19.55 8.61 3.52
CA PRO A 608 19.55 8.59 4.97
C PRO A 608 20.69 7.72 5.52
N ALA A 609 21.10 8.03 6.74
CA ALA A 609 21.89 7.16 7.60
C ALA A 609 21.26 7.06 8.99
N LEU A 610 21.65 6.05 9.76
CA LEU A 610 21.16 5.85 11.11
C LEU A 610 22.30 5.43 12.04
N LEU A 611 22.29 5.99 13.25
CA LEU A 611 23.14 5.58 14.36
C LEU A 611 22.26 4.92 15.41
N ALA A 612 22.43 3.61 15.60
CA ALA A 612 21.80 2.84 16.66
C ALA A 612 22.76 2.66 17.83
N TYR A 613 22.25 2.83 19.05
CA TYR A 613 23.06 2.71 20.26
C TYR A 613 22.21 2.21 21.43
N PHE A 614 22.84 1.52 22.38
CA PHE A 614 22.17 1.18 23.63
C PHE A 614 21.97 2.44 24.49
N PRO A 615 20.96 2.48 25.37
CA PRO A 615 20.76 3.60 26.29
C PRO A 615 22.07 3.98 26.99
N ASP A 616 22.36 5.28 27.06
CA ASP A 616 23.60 5.88 27.61
C ASP A 616 24.92 5.56 26.86
N HIS A 617 24.88 4.78 25.76
CA HIS A 617 26.06 4.35 25.01
C HIS A 617 26.17 4.97 23.61
N LEU A 618 25.65 6.20 23.41
CA LEU A 618 25.82 6.93 22.15
C LEU A 618 27.30 7.11 21.80
N ALA A 619 28.13 7.48 22.78
CA ALA A 619 29.57 7.68 22.63
C ALA A 619 30.37 6.42 23.00
N ALA A 620 30.11 5.32 22.31
CA ALA A 620 30.79 4.04 22.53
C ALA A 620 32.21 4.02 21.93
N PRO A 621 33.21 3.39 22.58
CA PRO A 621 34.56 3.30 22.02
C PRO A 621 34.64 2.48 20.73
N VAL A 622 33.69 1.56 20.50
CA VAL A 622 33.62 0.73 19.30
C VAL A 622 32.36 1.04 18.52
N MET A 623 32.53 1.31 17.22
CA MET A 623 31.46 1.50 16.26
C MET A 623 31.46 0.37 15.24
N LEU A 624 30.38 -0.40 15.20
CA LEU A 624 30.07 -1.26 14.06
C LEU A 624 29.57 -0.40 12.91
N SER A 625 29.91 -0.75 11.68
CA SER A 625 29.49 -0.02 10.48
C SER A 625 28.99 -0.96 9.40
N GLY A 626 28.00 -0.52 8.63
CA GLY A 626 27.55 -1.22 7.44
C GLY A 626 26.64 -0.35 6.57
N HIS A 627 26.10 -0.94 5.52
CA HIS A 627 25.22 -0.22 4.61
C HIS A 627 24.01 -1.05 4.19
N PHE A 628 22.93 -0.36 3.83
CA PHE A 628 21.67 -0.98 3.43
C PHE A 628 21.25 -0.64 2.00
N ASP A 629 21.99 0.23 1.31
CA ASP A 629 21.87 0.41 -0.14
C ASP A 629 22.53 -0.75 -0.89
N VAL A 630 22.14 -0.94 -2.15
CA VAL A 630 22.65 -2.00 -3.02
C VAL A 630 22.81 -1.48 -4.44
N VAL A 631 23.76 -2.03 -5.20
CA VAL A 631 23.85 -1.74 -6.63
C VAL A 631 22.64 -2.28 -7.42
N ALA A 632 22.49 -1.80 -8.65
CA ALA A 632 21.45 -2.26 -9.58
C ALA A 632 21.41 -3.80 -9.71
N PRO A 633 20.22 -4.39 -9.83
CA PRO A 633 20.10 -5.83 -10.03
C PRO A 633 20.55 -6.23 -11.44
N GLU A 634 21.02 -7.47 -11.59
CA GLU A 634 21.35 -8.09 -12.87
C GLU A 634 20.81 -9.54 -12.90
N PRO A 635 19.95 -9.94 -13.86
CA PRO A 635 19.45 -9.14 -14.98
C PRO A 635 18.26 -8.24 -14.64
N ASP A 636 17.51 -8.54 -13.57
CA ASP A 636 16.24 -7.90 -13.24
C ASP A 636 15.89 -8.03 -11.74
N ASP A 637 14.72 -7.51 -11.36
CA ASP A 637 14.21 -7.46 -9.99
C ASP A 637 13.99 -8.83 -9.33
N SER A 638 14.15 -9.95 -10.04
CA SER A 638 14.15 -11.28 -9.42
C SER A 638 15.23 -11.45 -8.34
N GLN A 639 16.29 -10.63 -8.35
CA GLN A 639 17.28 -10.61 -7.26
C GLN A 639 16.73 -10.05 -5.94
N PHE A 640 15.57 -9.39 -5.94
CA PHE A 640 14.86 -8.96 -4.72
C PHE A 640 13.83 -10.00 -4.24
N GLU A 641 13.78 -11.17 -4.88
CA GLU A 641 13.05 -12.34 -4.41
C GLU A 641 14.06 -13.32 -3.80
N PRO A 642 14.39 -13.17 -2.49
CA PRO A 642 15.39 -14.01 -1.88
C PRO A 642 14.94 -15.47 -1.84
N ARG A 643 15.90 -16.37 -2.00
CA ARG A 643 15.68 -17.81 -1.99
C ARG A 643 16.85 -18.52 -1.32
N ILE A 644 16.53 -19.60 -0.63
CA ILE A 644 17.54 -20.49 -0.03
C ILE A 644 17.73 -21.67 -0.98
N GLU A 645 18.96 -21.87 -1.44
CA GLU A 645 19.35 -23.05 -2.21
C GLU A 645 20.62 -23.66 -1.61
N GLY A 646 20.49 -24.86 -1.04
CA GLY A 646 21.58 -25.50 -0.30
C GLY A 646 21.96 -24.69 0.95
N GLU A 647 23.24 -24.38 1.08
CA GLU A 647 23.79 -23.60 2.20
C GLU A 647 23.85 -22.08 1.93
N TYR A 648 23.18 -21.62 0.86
CA TYR A 648 23.28 -20.24 0.41
C TYR A 648 21.93 -19.52 0.41
N LEU A 649 21.95 -18.28 0.90
CA LEU A 649 20.87 -17.31 0.72
C LEU A 649 21.18 -16.46 -0.50
N TRP A 650 20.34 -16.55 -1.53
CA TRP A 650 20.50 -15.82 -2.78
C TRP A 650 19.69 -14.54 -2.77
N GLY A 651 20.23 -13.48 -3.36
CA GLY A 651 19.55 -12.20 -3.55
C GLY A 651 20.52 -11.01 -3.56
N ARG A 652 20.10 -9.89 -4.13
CA ARG A 652 20.89 -8.66 -4.18
C ARG A 652 21.06 -8.09 -2.76
N GLY A 653 22.30 -7.86 -2.38
CA GLY A 653 22.70 -7.44 -1.04
C GLY A 653 22.77 -8.58 -0.02
N SER A 654 22.55 -9.84 -0.42
CA SER A 654 22.71 -10.98 0.49
C SER A 654 24.16 -11.10 0.98
N ALA A 655 25.14 -10.94 0.09
CA ALA A 655 26.55 -10.93 0.41
C ALA A 655 27.04 -9.53 0.80
N ASP A 656 26.44 -8.48 0.23
CA ASP A 656 26.96 -7.10 0.29
C ASP A 656 25.85 -6.05 0.57
N MET A 657 25.47 -5.82 1.82
CA MET A 657 25.84 -6.56 3.03
C MET A 657 24.65 -6.78 3.98
N LYS A 658 23.43 -6.86 3.45
CA LYS A 658 22.16 -6.92 4.21
C LYS A 658 22.08 -8.09 5.18
N THR A 659 22.76 -9.21 4.93
CA THR A 659 22.80 -10.32 5.90
C THR A 659 23.65 -9.98 7.14
N VAL A 660 24.74 -9.23 6.96
CA VAL A 660 25.53 -8.72 8.09
C VAL A 660 24.74 -7.65 8.83
N VAL A 661 24.05 -6.75 8.11
CA VAL A 661 23.11 -5.79 8.73
C VAL A 661 22.07 -6.53 9.57
N ALA A 662 21.38 -7.52 9.01
CA ALA A 662 20.41 -8.33 9.74
C ALA A 662 21.00 -8.97 11.01
N THR A 663 22.25 -9.44 10.93
CA THR A 663 22.98 -10.00 12.08
C THR A 663 23.19 -8.95 13.18
N TYR A 664 23.59 -7.73 12.82
CA TYR A 664 23.73 -6.62 13.78
C TYR A 664 22.39 -6.27 14.43
N LEU A 665 21.30 -6.20 13.66
CA LEU A 665 19.99 -5.85 14.20
C LEU A 665 19.47 -6.90 15.19
N VAL A 666 19.57 -8.19 14.83
CA VAL A 666 19.18 -9.29 15.73
C VAL A 666 20.06 -9.29 16.98
N TRP A 667 21.38 -9.10 16.82
CA TRP A 667 22.31 -9.02 17.95
C TRP A 667 21.96 -7.86 18.90
N MET A 668 21.74 -6.65 18.40
CA MET A 668 21.36 -5.51 19.24
C MET A 668 20.03 -5.74 19.97
N LYS A 669 19.02 -6.28 19.28
CA LYS A 669 17.75 -6.66 19.90
C LYS A 669 17.96 -7.67 21.03
N ASP A 670 18.75 -8.72 20.79
CA ASP A 670 18.99 -9.76 21.79
C ASP A 670 19.77 -9.23 22.99
N GLN A 671 20.77 -8.39 22.78
CA GLN A 671 21.48 -7.68 23.85
C GLN A 671 20.54 -6.74 24.64
N MET A 672 19.59 -6.08 23.97
CA MET A 672 18.61 -5.23 24.63
C MET A 672 17.63 -6.04 25.50
N ARG A 673 17.26 -7.24 25.07
CA ARG A 673 16.41 -8.18 25.83
C ARG A 673 17.12 -8.85 27.02
N GLN A 674 18.45 -8.96 27.00
CA GLN A 674 19.21 -9.54 28.12
C GLN A 674 19.15 -8.64 29.37
N PRO A 675 18.98 -9.21 30.58
CA PRO A 675 19.01 -8.43 31.81
C PRO A 675 20.45 -7.95 32.09
N GLY A 676 20.59 -6.74 32.63
CA GLY A 676 21.89 -6.17 33.05
C GLY A 676 22.35 -4.97 32.22
N ALA A 677 23.61 -4.57 32.43
CA ALA A 677 24.25 -3.47 31.73
C ALA A 677 24.41 -3.79 30.23
N LYS A 678 24.30 -2.76 29.40
CA LYS A 678 24.42 -2.90 27.94
C LYS A 678 25.87 -2.68 27.50
N PRO A 679 26.33 -3.34 26.42
CA PRO A 679 27.69 -3.15 25.96
C PRO A 679 27.88 -1.74 25.41
N ALA A 680 29.04 -1.12 25.71
CA ALA A 680 29.44 0.14 25.11
C ALA A 680 29.90 -0.04 23.64
N ILE A 681 28.96 -0.37 22.75
CA ILE A 681 29.13 -0.55 21.30
C ILE A 681 27.93 0.13 20.60
N ASN A 682 28.19 0.91 19.56
CA ASN A 682 27.15 1.49 18.69
C ASN A 682 27.26 0.97 17.25
N LEU A 683 26.24 1.24 16.44
CA LEU A 683 26.11 0.78 15.06
C LEU A 683 25.74 1.96 14.15
N LEU A 684 26.58 2.23 13.17
CA LEU A 684 26.31 3.17 12.09
C LEU A 684 25.92 2.42 10.82
N LEU A 685 24.75 2.73 10.26
CA LEU A 685 24.32 2.19 8.97
C LEU A 685 24.05 3.34 7.99
N VAL A 686 24.65 3.26 6.80
CA VAL A 686 24.55 4.29 5.75
C VAL A 686 23.77 3.78 4.53
N GLY A 687 23.12 4.69 3.81
CA GLY A 687 22.32 4.38 2.61
C GLY A 687 22.99 4.79 1.29
N ASN A 688 24.30 5.03 1.27
CA ASN A 688 25.04 5.50 0.09
C ASN A 688 26.49 5.02 0.04
N GLU A 689 26.78 3.84 0.62
CA GLU A 689 28.14 3.27 0.60
C GLU A 689 28.58 3.03 -0.85
N GLU A 690 27.68 2.49 -1.68
CA GLU A 690 27.96 2.15 -3.07
C GLU A 690 28.22 3.41 -3.92
N ASN A 691 27.71 4.58 -3.50
CA ASN A 691 28.01 5.88 -4.11
C ASN A 691 29.33 6.49 -3.61
N GLY A 692 29.97 5.90 -2.61
CA GLY A 692 31.23 6.34 -2.01
C GLY A 692 31.08 7.28 -0.81
N GLU A 693 29.87 7.46 -0.26
CA GLU A 693 29.59 8.21 0.99
C GLU A 693 30.00 9.70 0.98
N ILE A 694 30.10 10.31 -0.19
CA ILE A 694 30.52 11.72 -0.35
C ILE A 694 29.40 12.73 -0.07
N GLU A 695 28.14 12.29 -0.09
CA GLU A 695 26.97 13.15 0.14
C GLU A 695 26.69 13.32 1.64
N PRO A 696 25.90 14.35 2.04
CA PRO A 696 25.44 14.50 3.41
C PRO A 696 24.82 13.20 3.94
N ALA A 697 25.03 12.93 5.24
CA ALA A 697 24.69 11.68 5.94
C ALA A 697 25.56 10.44 5.63
N GLY A 698 26.59 10.51 4.78
CA GLY A 698 27.63 9.46 4.72
C GLY A 698 28.45 9.36 6.02
N THR A 699 29.25 8.30 6.19
CA THR A 699 30.07 8.08 7.40
C THR A 699 30.90 9.31 7.82
N PRO A 700 31.62 10.01 6.91
CA PRO A 700 32.40 11.20 7.27
C PRO A 700 31.55 12.31 7.87
N HIS A 701 30.35 12.53 7.31
CA HIS A 701 29.43 13.55 7.77
C HIS A 701 28.91 13.20 9.16
N VAL A 702 28.46 11.97 9.37
CA VAL A 702 27.96 11.52 10.68
C VAL A 702 29.03 11.63 11.76
N LEU A 703 30.27 11.19 11.48
CA LEU A 703 31.39 11.32 12.42
C LEU A 703 31.70 12.78 12.75
N SER A 704 31.70 13.66 11.73
CA SER A 704 31.90 15.10 11.94
C SER A 704 30.80 15.69 12.84
N THR A 705 29.54 15.36 12.57
CA THR A 705 28.39 15.83 13.36
C THR A 705 28.48 15.36 14.81
N LEU A 706 28.82 14.09 15.04
CA LEU A 706 29.02 13.55 16.40
C LEU A 706 30.19 14.20 17.14
N GLN A 707 31.29 14.50 16.44
CA GLN A 707 32.43 15.21 17.01
C GLN A 707 32.04 16.65 17.39
N ILE A 708 31.27 17.36 16.56
CA ILE A 708 30.84 18.73 16.82
C ILE A 708 29.83 18.79 17.98
N GLU A 709 28.81 17.93 17.97
CA GLU A 709 27.70 18.02 18.90
C GLU A 709 27.99 17.36 20.26
N ARG A 710 28.77 16.29 20.26
CA ARG A 710 28.98 15.41 21.42
C ARG A 710 30.45 15.23 21.79
N ASN A 711 31.39 15.82 21.04
CA ASN A 711 32.83 15.60 21.20
C ASN A 711 33.17 14.10 21.21
N TYR A 712 32.53 13.35 20.32
CA TYR A 712 32.64 11.91 20.22
C TYR A 712 33.27 11.47 18.90
N ILE A 713 34.30 10.62 19.00
CA ILE A 713 34.90 9.84 17.92
C ILE A 713 35.08 8.39 18.39
N PRO A 714 34.78 7.38 17.56
CA PRO A 714 35.07 5.99 17.91
C PRO A 714 36.58 5.74 17.97
N GLU A 715 37.01 4.90 18.91
CA GLU A 715 38.40 4.44 19.05
C GLU A 715 38.71 3.23 18.15
N LEU A 716 37.68 2.53 17.69
CA LEU A 716 37.74 1.52 16.64
C LEU A 716 36.43 1.52 15.82
N LEU A 717 36.55 1.57 14.50
CA LEU A 717 35.44 1.37 13.57
C LEU A 717 35.59 0.00 12.87
N ILE A 718 34.57 -0.85 12.96
CA ILE A 718 34.53 -2.17 12.35
C ILE A 718 33.50 -2.16 11.22
N ALA A 719 33.94 -2.13 9.97
CA ALA A 719 33.05 -2.23 8.82
C ALA A 719 32.71 -3.71 8.54
N GLY A 720 31.41 -4.01 8.48
CA GLY A 720 30.87 -5.36 8.35
C GLY A 720 30.94 -5.97 6.94
N GLU A 721 31.70 -5.37 6.02
CA GLU A 721 31.81 -5.86 4.64
C GLU A 721 32.31 -7.30 4.58
N ARG A 722 31.89 -8.02 3.55
CA ARG A 722 32.28 -9.42 3.32
C ARG A 722 33.80 -9.61 3.40
N THR A 723 34.27 -10.52 4.25
CA THR A 723 35.70 -10.91 4.31
C THR A 723 35.97 -12.38 4.03
N GLY A 724 34.93 -13.23 4.04
CA GLY A 724 35.00 -14.58 3.50
C GLY A 724 34.76 -14.57 1.99
N GLU A 725 35.86 -14.47 1.22
CA GLU A 725 35.78 -14.24 -0.22
C GLU A 725 35.70 -15.54 -1.03
N GLN A 726 36.08 -16.69 -0.45
CA GLN A 726 35.97 -18.02 -1.05
C GLN A 726 34.57 -18.63 -0.91
N GLY A 727 33.70 -18.00 -0.13
CA GLY A 727 32.28 -18.34 -0.03
C GLY A 727 31.95 -19.50 0.90
N HIS A 728 32.91 -20.01 1.67
CA HIS A 728 32.71 -21.15 2.57
C HIS A 728 33.46 -21.01 3.90
N GLU A 729 34.11 -19.86 4.13
CA GLU A 729 34.78 -19.56 5.38
C GLU A 729 33.74 -19.33 6.49
N LEU A 730 34.06 -19.75 7.73
CA LEU A 730 33.14 -19.57 8.86
C LEU A 730 33.33 -18.22 9.58
N MET A 731 34.55 -17.67 9.59
CA MET A 731 34.88 -16.44 10.33
C MET A 731 35.38 -15.27 9.47
N GLY A 732 35.79 -15.52 8.21
CA GLY A 732 36.46 -14.50 7.40
C GLY A 732 37.80 -14.03 8.00
N LYS A 733 38.44 -13.05 7.37
CA LYS A 733 39.68 -12.43 7.86
C LYS A 733 39.40 -11.06 8.43
N VAL A 734 40.05 -10.69 9.54
CA VAL A 734 40.03 -9.30 10.02
C VAL A 734 41.01 -8.49 9.20
N CYS A 735 40.50 -7.67 8.28
CA CYS A 735 41.35 -6.84 7.42
C CYS A 735 41.74 -5.56 8.16
N VAL A 736 43.00 -5.49 8.58
CA VAL A 736 43.56 -4.38 9.38
C VAL A 736 44.22 -3.30 8.51
N GLU A 737 44.41 -3.59 7.22
CA GLU A 737 44.91 -2.67 6.21
C GLU A 737 43.88 -2.52 5.09
N ASN A 738 43.53 -1.28 4.75
CA ASN A 738 42.51 -0.97 3.73
C ASN A 738 43.03 0.07 2.74
N ARG A 739 42.69 -0.10 1.46
CA ARG A 739 43.12 0.84 0.41
C ARG A 739 42.37 2.17 0.47
N GLY A 740 43.10 3.23 0.13
CA GLY A 740 42.55 4.55 -0.14
C GLY A 740 42.02 4.67 -1.57
N VAL A 741 41.35 5.78 -1.84
CA VAL A 741 40.84 6.13 -3.16
C VAL A 741 41.03 7.62 -3.41
N MET A 742 41.60 7.95 -4.57
CA MET A 742 41.67 9.30 -5.08
C MET A 742 41.05 9.35 -6.47
N ARG A 743 40.09 10.25 -6.65
CA ARG A 743 39.44 10.51 -7.94
C ARG A 743 39.58 11.98 -8.25
N PHE A 744 40.02 12.28 -9.46
CA PHE A 744 40.18 13.66 -9.90
C PHE A 744 40.07 13.76 -11.42
N ARG A 745 39.80 14.99 -11.87
CA ARG A 745 39.81 15.37 -13.28
C ARG A 745 40.87 16.41 -13.53
N LEU A 746 41.55 16.32 -14.66
CA LEU A 746 42.35 17.42 -15.21
C LEU A 746 41.56 18.10 -16.32
N ILE A 747 41.28 19.38 -16.15
CA ILE A 747 40.51 20.21 -17.07
C ILE A 747 41.48 21.04 -17.92
N ALA A 748 41.34 20.93 -19.24
CA ALA A 748 42.03 21.76 -20.21
C ALA A 748 41.05 22.80 -20.77
N ARG A 749 41.44 24.08 -20.77
CA ARG A 749 40.63 25.18 -21.30
C ARG A 749 41.35 25.83 -22.48
N GLY A 750 40.62 26.09 -23.55
CA GLY A 750 41.13 26.69 -24.77
C GLY A 750 40.15 27.66 -25.41
N GLU A 751 40.54 28.22 -26.55
CA GLU A 751 39.72 29.16 -27.32
C GLU A 751 39.24 28.51 -28.63
N ALA A 752 38.03 28.89 -29.06
CA ALA A 752 37.46 28.40 -30.31
C ALA A 752 38.13 29.11 -31.50
N GLY A 753 38.70 28.34 -32.42
CA GLY A 753 39.37 28.83 -33.62
C GLY A 753 39.12 27.90 -34.81
N HIS A 754 39.14 28.44 -36.03
CA HIS A 754 39.01 27.61 -37.23
C HIS A 754 40.33 26.88 -37.51
N THR A 755 40.27 25.55 -37.61
CA THR A 755 41.46 24.67 -37.76
C THR A 755 42.30 24.90 -39.02
N GLY A 756 41.85 25.74 -39.95
CA GLY A 756 42.54 26.09 -41.21
C GLY A 756 43.25 27.45 -41.21
N THR A 757 43.31 28.15 -40.08
CA THR A 757 43.94 29.48 -39.96
C THR A 757 45.33 29.38 -39.31
N ALA A 758 46.27 30.26 -39.67
CA ALA A 758 47.70 30.16 -39.30
C ALA A 758 48.01 30.39 -37.80
N SER A 759 47.02 30.75 -36.98
CA SER A 759 47.14 30.94 -35.53
C SER A 759 46.18 30.00 -34.80
N VAL A 760 46.40 28.69 -34.94
CA VAL A 760 45.60 27.67 -34.22
C VAL A 760 46.05 27.67 -32.75
N PRO A 761 45.12 27.81 -31.78
CA PRO A 761 45.40 27.55 -30.36
C PRO A 761 45.99 26.14 -30.16
N ALA A 762 46.71 25.92 -29.06
CA ALA A 762 47.24 24.59 -28.74
C ALA A 762 46.11 23.54 -28.69
N ASP A 763 46.35 22.37 -29.28
CA ASP A 763 45.36 21.29 -29.30
C ASP A 763 45.17 20.72 -27.89
N LEU A 764 43.96 20.88 -27.34
CA LEU A 764 43.63 20.38 -26.01
C LEU A 764 43.72 18.85 -25.93
N ALA A 765 43.48 18.14 -27.04
CA ALA A 765 43.60 16.68 -27.10
C ALA A 765 45.05 16.25 -26.90
N ASP A 766 46.00 16.90 -27.57
CA ASP A 766 47.43 16.65 -27.39
C ASP A 766 47.88 16.97 -25.96
N SER A 767 47.37 18.07 -25.38
CA SER A 767 47.67 18.45 -24.00
C SER A 767 47.21 17.40 -22.98
N LEU A 768 46.00 16.86 -23.15
CA LEU A 768 45.45 15.84 -22.24
C LEU A 768 46.05 14.45 -22.47
N LEU A 769 46.38 14.10 -23.72
CA LEU A 769 47.12 12.87 -24.04
C LEU A 769 48.52 12.91 -23.43
N LYS A 770 49.21 14.05 -23.53
CA LYS A 770 50.48 14.27 -22.85
C LYS A 770 50.31 14.14 -21.34
N ALA A 771 49.28 14.76 -20.76
CA ALA A 771 49.02 14.64 -19.33
C ALA A 771 48.77 13.21 -18.88
N ARG A 772 48.06 12.40 -19.67
CA ARG A 772 47.90 10.98 -19.38
C ARG A 772 49.24 10.24 -19.31
N THR A 773 50.16 10.52 -20.23
CA THR A 773 51.49 9.91 -20.24
C THR A 773 52.34 10.40 -19.07
N ASP A 774 52.42 11.71 -18.85
CA ASP A 774 53.22 12.30 -17.76
C ASP A 774 52.71 11.85 -16.39
N LEU A 775 51.38 11.72 -16.21
CA LEU A 775 50.78 11.17 -14.99
C LEU A 775 51.11 9.69 -14.79
N ALA A 776 51.15 8.89 -15.86
CA ALA A 776 51.53 7.49 -15.75
C ALA A 776 52.98 7.33 -15.27
N GLU A 777 53.89 8.19 -15.74
CA GLU A 777 55.28 8.25 -15.27
C GLU A 777 55.37 8.72 -13.81
N LEU A 778 54.60 9.76 -13.45
CA LEU A 778 54.50 10.26 -12.08
C LEU A 778 54.02 9.15 -11.13
N PHE A 779 52.95 8.44 -11.48
CA PHE A 779 52.46 7.31 -10.69
C PHE A 779 53.47 6.18 -10.59
N ALA A 780 54.22 5.88 -11.66
CA ALA A 780 55.28 4.87 -11.60
C ALA A 780 56.45 5.28 -10.69
N ALA A 781 56.72 6.57 -10.54
CA ALA A 781 57.78 7.09 -9.68
C ALA A 781 57.37 7.21 -8.21
N HIS A 782 56.08 7.41 -7.93
CA HIS A 782 55.59 7.79 -6.59
C HIS A 782 54.63 6.79 -5.94
N LEU A 783 54.06 5.85 -6.68
CA LEU A 783 53.17 4.81 -6.13
C LEU A 783 53.86 3.44 -6.12
N THR A 784 53.49 2.62 -5.15
CA THR A 784 53.90 1.22 -5.10
C THR A 784 53.09 0.36 -6.07
N LEU A 785 53.49 0.31 -7.35
CA LEU A 785 52.71 -0.39 -8.42
C LEU A 785 53.03 -1.90 -8.57
N THR A 786 54.03 -2.39 -7.85
CA THR A 786 54.45 -3.81 -7.86
C THR A 786 54.90 -4.22 -6.46
N ALA A 787 54.37 -5.34 -5.97
CA ALA A 787 54.76 -5.97 -4.72
C ALA A 787 54.65 -7.50 -4.86
N GLU A 788 55.52 -8.27 -4.19
CA GLU A 788 55.55 -9.74 -4.27
C GLU A 788 54.28 -10.40 -3.71
N ASP A 789 53.65 -9.79 -2.70
CA ASP A 789 52.41 -10.25 -2.07
C ASP A 789 51.14 -9.75 -2.79
N GLY A 790 51.29 -8.98 -3.88
CA GLY A 790 50.19 -8.35 -4.60
C GLY A 790 49.59 -7.12 -3.92
N TRP A 791 50.13 -6.67 -2.78
CA TRP A 791 49.73 -5.44 -2.11
C TRP A 791 50.36 -4.22 -2.79
N ARG A 792 49.64 -3.70 -3.79
CA ARG A 792 50.10 -2.59 -4.62
C ARG A 792 48.98 -1.60 -4.91
N SER A 793 49.38 -0.37 -5.17
CA SER A 793 48.51 0.65 -5.72
C SER A 793 48.19 0.38 -7.18
N SER A 794 47.10 0.97 -7.65
CA SER A 794 46.69 0.87 -9.05
C SER A 794 46.04 2.16 -9.50
N TYR A 795 46.14 2.46 -10.79
CA TYR A 795 45.48 3.62 -11.37
C TYR A 795 44.82 3.28 -12.70
N ARG A 796 43.82 4.07 -13.05
CA ARG A 796 43.05 3.99 -14.29
C ARG A 796 42.75 5.39 -14.81
N PHE A 797 42.56 5.48 -16.12
CA PHE A 797 42.07 6.67 -16.81
C PHE A 797 40.70 6.32 -17.40
N PRO A 798 39.59 6.52 -16.66
CA PRO A 798 38.28 6.03 -17.07
C PRO A 798 37.75 6.68 -18.36
N PHE A 799 38.09 7.95 -18.60
CA PHE A 799 37.67 8.68 -19.79
C PHE A 799 38.63 9.81 -20.16
N LEU A 800 38.61 10.20 -21.44
CA LEU A 800 39.20 11.44 -21.98
C LEU A 800 38.18 12.01 -22.97
N ASN A 801 37.68 13.22 -22.70
CA ASN A 801 36.67 13.89 -23.52
C ASN A 801 37.22 15.22 -24.02
N VAL A 802 37.25 15.43 -25.34
CA VAL A 802 37.68 16.69 -25.98
C VAL A 802 36.88 16.93 -27.26
N GLY A 803 36.33 18.13 -27.41
CA GLY A 803 35.57 18.51 -28.61
C GLY A 803 34.21 17.84 -28.73
N GLN A 804 33.53 18.08 -29.86
CA GLN A 804 32.18 17.59 -30.12
C GLN A 804 32.17 16.67 -31.35
N PRO A 805 31.64 15.42 -31.25
CA PRO A 805 31.48 14.54 -32.40
C PRO A 805 30.73 15.21 -33.55
N GLY A 806 31.32 15.16 -34.75
CA GLY A 806 30.76 15.77 -35.97
C GLY A 806 31.22 17.21 -36.25
N VAL A 807 31.96 17.85 -35.33
CA VAL A 807 32.54 19.20 -35.52
C VAL A 807 34.04 19.08 -35.79
N TYR A 808 34.46 19.25 -37.04
CA TYR A 808 35.85 19.04 -37.47
C TYR A 808 36.66 20.32 -37.65
N ASN A 809 35.99 21.45 -37.91
CA ASN A 809 36.63 22.69 -38.35
C ASN A 809 36.81 23.74 -37.23
N ILE A 810 36.51 23.38 -35.98
CA ILE A 810 36.59 24.26 -34.81
C ILE A 810 37.44 23.56 -33.74
N THR A 811 38.41 24.27 -33.15
CA THR A 811 39.17 23.77 -32.00
C THR A 811 38.31 23.67 -30.75
N ALA A 812 38.54 22.63 -29.95
CA ALA A 812 37.82 22.45 -28.69
C ALA A 812 38.18 23.57 -27.70
N THR A 813 37.18 24.12 -27.02
CA THR A 813 37.36 25.10 -25.92
C THR A 813 37.49 24.43 -24.55
N HIS A 814 37.15 23.16 -24.47
CA HIS A 814 37.07 22.39 -23.23
C HIS A 814 37.48 20.94 -23.47
N GLY A 815 38.23 20.39 -22.54
CA GLY A 815 38.60 18.99 -22.49
C GLY A 815 38.82 18.51 -21.06
N GLU A 816 38.54 17.24 -20.80
CA GLU A 816 38.71 16.64 -19.48
C GLU A 816 39.34 15.24 -19.56
N LEU A 817 40.27 14.97 -18.65
CA LEU A 817 40.84 13.64 -18.40
C LEU A 817 40.44 13.19 -16.98
N GLY A 818 39.69 12.09 -16.88
CA GLY A 818 39.36 11.46 -15.61
C GLY A 818 40.47 10.51 -15.15
N VAL A 819 40.76 10.51 -13.85
CA VAL A 819 41.78 9.65 -13.23
C VAL A 819 41.24 9.06 -11.93
N GLU A 820 41.41 7.74 -11.75
CA GLU A 820 41.20 7.05 -10.47
C GLU A 820 42.51 6.40 -10.02
N VAL A 821 42.87 6.60 -8.76
CA VAL A 821 44.01 5.97 -8.08
C VAL A 821 43.49 5.24 -6.85
N ARG A 822 43.86 3.96 -6.70
CA ARG A 822 43.67 3.16 -5.49
C ARG A 822 45.01 3.06 -4.79
N LEU A 823 45.14 3.74 -3.67
CA LEU A 823 46.38 3.84 -2.90
C LEU A 823 46.46 2.75 -1.84
N ILE A 824 47.65 2.24 -1.57
CA ILE A 824 47.93 1.50 -0.34
C ILE A 824 48.29 2.50 0.78
N PRO A 825 48.10 2.13 2.07
CA PRO A 825 48.35 3.05 3.19
C PRO A 825 49.79 3.59 3.28
N GLU A 826 50.76 2.91 2.69
CA GLU A 826 52.15 3.32 2.65
C GLU A 826 52.43 4.47 1.66
N ASP A 827 51.54 4.72 0.70
CA ASP A 827 51.69 5.80 -0.26
C ASP A 827 51.26 7.15 0.37
N ASP A 828 52.09 8.18 0.17
CA ASP A 828 51.83 9.52 0.70
C ASP A 828 50.84 10.28 -0.21
N LEU A 829 49.56 10.27 0.19
CA LEU A 829 48.49 10.94 -0.55
C LEU A 829 48.69 12.46 -0.63
N GLU A 830 49.11 13.11 0.45
CA GLU A 830 49.26 14.56 0.49
C GLU A 830 50.43 15.01 -0.40
N ALA A 831 51.55 14.28 -0.37
CA ALA A 831 52.65 14.52 -1.29
C ALA A 831 52.24 14.28 -2.76
N LEU A 832 51.46 13.23 -3.03
CA LEU A 832 50.95 12.96 -4.37
C LEU A 832 50.02 14.06 -4.88
N ILE A 833 49.11 14.55 -4.03
CA ILE A 833 48.24 15.68 -4.35
C ILE A 833 49.06 16.92 -4.69
N ALA A 834 50.05 17.27 -3.86
CA ALA A 834 50.91 18.42 -4.10
C ALA A 834 51.68 18.30 -5.44
N LEU A 835 52.16 17.10 -5.77
CA LEU A 835 52.82 16.82 -7.05
C LEU A 835 51.86 16.96 -8.25
N LEU A 836 50.62 16.50 -8.10
CA LEU A 836 49.58 16.63 -9.13
C LEU A 836 49.16 18.08 -9.35
N GLU A 837 49.04 18.87 -8.28
CA GLU A 837 48.74 20.30 -8.35
C GLU A 837 49.88 21.07 -9.03
N ASP A 838 51.14 20.80 -8.67
CA ASP A 838 52.32 21.39 -9.34
C ASP A 838 52.39 21.00 -10.82
N TYR A 839 52.16 19.71 -11.12
CA TYR A 839 52.11 19.23 -12.51
C TYR A 839 51.03 19.95 -13.31
N ALA A 840 49.80 20.03 -12.79
CA ALA A 840 48.69 20.67 -13.46
C ALA A 840 48.97 22.16 -13.71
N ALA A 841 49.53 22.87 -12.73
CA ALA A 841 49.93 24.26 -12.88
C ALA A 841 50.99 24.46 -13.98
N ARG A 842 52.02 23.60 -14.05
CA ARG A 842 53.04 23.64 -15.10
C ARG A 842 52.50 23.27 -16.48
N ALA A 843 51.52 22.37 -16.54
CA ALA A 843 50.88 21.93 -17.77
C ALA A 843 49.77 22.87 -18.26
N GLY A 844 49.39 23.90 -17.49
CA GLY A 844 48.28 24.79 -17.82
C GLY A 844 46.91 24.11 -17.71
N LEU A 845 46.78 23.13 -16.81
CA LEU A 845 45.57 22.37 -16.55
C LEU A 845 45.01 22.73 -15.17
N GLU A 846 43.70 22.59 -15.01
CA GLU A 846 42.99 22.80 -13.75
C GLU A 846 42.68 21.43 -13.12
N PRO A 847 43.26 21.07 -11.97
CA PRO A 847 42.93 19.84 -11.28
C PRO A 847 41.67 20.01 -10.41
N VAL A 848 40.71 19.11 -10.55
CA VAL A 848 39.51 19.04 -9.73
C VAL A 848 39.49 17.69 -9.02
N PHE A 849 39.75 17.70 -7.72
CA PHE A 849 39.72 16.49 -6.89
C PHE A 849 38.32 16.25 -6.34
N GLU A 850 37.80 15.07 -6.59
CA GLU A 850 36.46 14.65 -6.18
C GLU A 850 36.51 13.79 -4.92
N VAL A 851 37.54 12.94 -4.80
CA VAL A 851 37.77 12.08 -3.63
C VAL A 851 39.26 12.12 -3.27
N ARG A 852 39.58 12.20 -1.97
CA ARG A 852 40.94 12.31 -1.42
C ARG A 852 41.08 11.46 -0.14
N ASP A 853 40.86 10.15 -0.26
CA ASP A 853 40.90 9.25 0.89
C ASP A 853 42.20 8.45 0.90
N ALA A 854 42.96 8.55 2.00
CA ALA A 854 44.18 7.76 2.19
C ALA A 854 43.84 6.30 2.55
N GLY A 855 44.80 5.39 2.33
CA GLY A 855 44.72 4.06 2.91
C GLY A 855 44.92 4.11 4.42
N ILE A 856 44.36 3.14 5.14
CA ILE A 856 44.46 3.08 6.60
C ILE A 856 45.14 1.79 7.08
N ILE A 857 45.87 1.90 8.19
CA ILE A 857 46.42 0.77 8.95
C ILE A 857 45.94 0.90 10.40
N CYS A 858 45.13 -0.05 10.86
CA CYS A 858 44.75 -0.12 12.26
C CYS A 858 45.96 -0.55 13.09
N ARG A 859 46.25 0.19 14.16
CA ARG A 859 47.48 -0.05 14.94
C ARG A 859 47.37 -1.37 15.72
N PRO A 860 48.38 -2.25 15.68
CA PRO A 860 48.33 -3.54 16.38
C PRO A 860 48.16 -3.44 17.91
N ASP A 861 48.55 -2.30 18.52
CA ASP A 861 48.44 -2.06 19.95
C ASP A 861 47.07 -1.49 20.38
N ASN A 862 46.17 -1.20 19.44
CA ASN A 862 44.82 -0.73 19.75
C ASN A 862 44.11 -1.77 20.66
N PRO A 863 43.68 -1.39 21.88
CA PRO A 863 43.07 -2.33 22.82
C PRO A 863 41.75 -2.90 22.30
N HIS A 864 40.98 -2.14 21.52
CA HIS A 864 39.72 -2.58 20.96
C HIS A 864 39.91 -3.59 19.81
N LEU A 865 40.98 -3.43 19.02
CA LEU A 865 41.37 -4.44 18.02
C LEU A 865 41.73 -5.76 18.72
N ARG A 866 42.50 -5.70 19.81
CA ARG A 866 42.82 -6.90 20.60
C ARG A 866 41.56 -7.57 21.15
N ASN A 867 40.62 -6.79 21.69
CA ASN A 867 39.33 -7.32 22.16
C ASN A 867 38.55 -8.04 21.06
N LEU A 868 38.54 -7.49 19.82
CA LEU A 868 37.92 -8.15 18.67
C LEU A 868 38.60 -9.48 18.33
N LEU A 869 39.93 -9.49 18.22
CA LEU A 869 40.68 -10.70 17.93
C LEU A 869 40.50 -11.76 19.03
N ASP A 870 40.49 -11.34 20.29
CA ASP A 870 40.27 -12.24 21.43
C ASP A 870 38.85 -12.84 21.42
N ALA A 871 37.84 -12.05 21.05
CA ALA A 871 36.46 -12.53 20.88
C ALA A 871 36.34 -13.55 19.74
N ILE A 872 37.01 -13.29 18.61
CA ILE A 872 37.05 -14.23 17.48
C ILE A 872 37.75 -15.53 17.90
N ARG A 873 38.90 -15.45 18.57
CA ARG A 873 39.66 -16.62 19.05
C ARG A 873 38.85 -17.48 20.03
N GLU A 874 38.11 -16.83 20.93
CA GLU A 874 37.25 -17.50 21.90
C GLU A 874 36.18 -18.36 21.23
N VAL A 875 35.59 -17.86 20.14
CA VAL A 875 34.49 -18.53 19.42
C VAL A 875 34.99 -19.53 18.39
N SER A 876 36.03 -19.18 17.63
CA SER A 876 36.58 -20.07 16.59
C SER A 876 37.42 -21.21 17.17
N GLY A 877 38.02 -21.02 18.35
CA GLY A 877 39.01 -21.93 18.91
C GLY A 877 40.38 -21.89 18.22
N GLU A 878 40.56 -20.99 17.24
CA GLU A 878 41.77 -20.85 16.42
C GLU A 878 42.29 -19.40 16.43
N GLU A 879 43.57 -19.21 16.12
CA GLU A 879 44.13 -17.86 15.97
C GLU A 879 43.45 -17.10 14.82
N PRO A 880 42.88 -15.90 15.08
CA PRO A 880 42.22 -15.12 14.04
C PRO A 880 43.19 -14.76 12.91
N GLN A 881 42.74 -14.89 11.67
CA GLN A 881 43.51 -14.48 10.50
C GLN A 881 43.36 -12.98 10.28
N THR A 882 44.47 -12.26 10.25
CA THR A 882 44.50 -10.86 9.80
C THR A 882 44.83 -10.78 8.31
N GLY A 883 44.35 -9.73 7.65
CA GLY A 883 44.53 -9.56 6.22
C GLY A 883 44.46 -8.11 5.76
N LYS A 884 44.37 -7.95 4.43
CA LYS A 884 44.28 -6.65 3.76
C LYS A 884 43.04 -6.66 2.86
N LYS A 885 42.24 -5.60 2.91
CA LYS A 885 41.05 -5.46 2.05
C LYS A 885 41.44 -4.72 0.77
N LEU A 886 41.14 -5.33 -0.38
CA LEU A 886 41.49 -4.76 -1.69
C LEU A 886 40.54 -3.63 -2.12
N PRO A 887 39.20 -3.77 -2.02
CA PRO A 887 38.29 -2.64 -2.24
C PRO A 887 38.36 -1.63 -1.08
N GLY A 888 38.01 -0.37 -1.38
CA GLY A 888 37.75 0.62 -0.33
C GLY A 888 36.38 0.38 0.29
N THR A 889 36.25 0.61 1.60
CA THR A 889 35.02 0.42 2.40
C THR A 889 34.87 1.60 3.36
N SER A 890 33.76 1.72 4.09
CA SER A 890 33.58 2.78 5.12
C SER A 890 34.70 2.80 6.18
N ALA A 891 35.45 1.70 6.35
CA ALA A 891 36.58 1.66 7.28
C ALA A 891 37.63 2.75 7.00
N ARG A 892 37.79 3.19 5.74
CA ARG A 892 38.73 4.27 5.37
C ARG A 892 38.45 5.60 6.07
N PHE A 893 37.22 5.80 6.53
CA PHE A 893 36.79 7.01 7.24
C PHE A 893 37.03 6.95 8.75
N ALA A 894 37.58 5.84 9.26
CA ALA A 894 37.85 5.68 10.68
C ALA A 894 38.85 6.74 11.20
N PRO A 895 38.51 7.47 12.28
CA PRO A 895 39.39 8.50 12.85
C PRO A 895 40.77 7.94 13.20
N GLY A 896 41.82 8.67 12.82
CA GLY A 896 43.21 8.27 13.10
C GLY A 896 43.61 6.92 12.47
N GLY A 897 42.91 6.47 11.44
CA GLY A 897 43.17 5.19 10.77
C GLY A 897 42.79 3.95 11.59
N GLN A 898 42.04 4.11 12.68
CA GLN A 898 41.63 2.99 13.56
C GLN A 898 40.40 2.25 13.01
N GLY A 899 40.49 1.80 11.75
CA GLY A 899 39.41 1.10 11.05
C GLY A 899 39.81 -0.31 10.64
N VAL A 900 38.89 -1.27 10.77
CA VAL A 900 39.06 -2.64 10.28
C VAL A 900 37.84 -3.08 9.50
N VAL A 901 38.03 -4.06 8.60
CA VAL A 901 36.92 -4.70 7.88
C VAL A 901 36.82 -6.14 8.34
N TRP A 902 35.63 -6.53 8.81
CA TRP A 902 35.36 -7.90 9.24
C TRP A 902 33.87 -8.22 9.10
N GLY A 903 33.56 -9.12 8.17
CA GLY A 903 32.21 -9.53 7.85
C GLY A 903 32.15 -10.98 7.37
N GLN A 904 30.92 -11.46 7.24
CA GLN A 904 30.57 -12.85 6.92
C GLN A 904 30.98 -13.26 5.49
N SER A 905 30.65 -14.49 5.10
CA SER A 905 31.09 -15.10 3.86
C SER A 905 30.00 -15.09 2.79
N GLY A 906 30.40 -14.93 1.53
CA GLY A 906 29.47 -14.91 0.41
C GLY A 906 30.20 -14.97 -0.93
N LEU A 907 29.48 -14.95 -2.04
CA LEU A 907 30.02 -14.98 -3.39
C LEU A 907 29.28 -13.99 -4.29
N GLY A 908 29.98 -13.49 -5.31
CA GLY A 908 29.41 -12.66 -6.37
C GLY A 908 28.80 -11.32 -5.92
N PRO A 909 29.41 -10.53 -5.00
CA PRO A 909 28.94 -9.17 -4.78
C PRO A 909 28.92 -8.42 -6.11
N HIS A 910 27.89 -7.59 -6.31
CA HIS A 910 27.62 -6.84 -7.55
C HIS A 910 27.34 -7.69 -8.80
N ALA A 911 27.19 -9.01 -8.68
CA ALA A 911 26.95 -9.90 -9.80
C ALA A 911 25.54 -10.53 -9.78
N ARG A 912 25.18 -11.20 -10.88
CA ARG A 912 23.90 -11.94 -11.04
C ARG A 912 23.72 -13.09 -10.05
N ASP A 913 24.83 -13.68 -9.60
CA ASP A 913 24.85 -14.88 -8.75
C ASP A 913 25.19 -14.56 -7.29
N GLU A 914 24.92 -13.33 -6.85
CA GLU A 914 25.14 -12.90 -5.48
C GLU A 914 24.42 -13.82 -4.48
N ARG A 915 25.20 -14.33 -3.53
CA ARG A 915 24.71 -15.24 -2.50
C ARG A 915 25.56 -15.21 -1.23
N HIS A 916 24.91 -15.36 -0.10
CA HIS A 916 25.51 -15.41 1.22
C HIS A 916 25.68 -16.85 1.72
N TYR A 917 26.79 -17.17 2.38
CA TYR A 917 27.03 -18.49 2.98
C TYR A 917 26.45 -18.58 4.39
N ILE A 918 25.28 -19.21 4.52
CA ILE A 918 24.47 -19.26 5.74
C ILE A 918 25.27 -19.78 6.96
N PRO A 919 26.12 -20.82 6.86
CA PRO A 919 26.87 -21.32 8.02
C PRO A 919 27.85 -20.31 8.65
N SER A 920 28.22 -19.23 7.94
CA SER A 920 29.08 -18.17 8.49
C SER A 920 28.36 -17.22 9.48
N ILE A 921 27.02 -17.26 9.53
CA ILE A 921 26.21 -16.37 10.39
C ILE A 921 26.46 -16.67 11.88
N GLN A 922 26.42 -17.93 12.29
CA GLN A 922 26.43 -18.31 13.70
C GLN A 922 27.75 -17.90 14.38
N GLY A 923 28.90 -18.23 13.78
CA GLY A 923 30.21 -17.88 14.34
C GLY A 923 30.41 -16.36 14.45
N TYR A 924 29.94 -15.60 13.46
CA TYR A 924 30.00 -14.14 13.50
C TYR A 924 29.13 -13.55 14.62
N TYR A 925 27.88 -14.02 14.75
CA TYR A 925 26.96 -13.60 15.82
C TYR A 925 27.52 -13.94 17.22
N ASP A 926 28.09 -15.14 17.40
CA ASP A 926 28.67 -15.55 18.68
C ASP A 926 29.91 -14.73 19.04
N ALA A 927 30.73 -14.37 18.05
CA ALA A 927 31.88 -13.49 18.25
C ALA A 927 31.46 -12.06 18.60
N LEU A 928 30.35 -11.54 18.07
CA LEU A 928 29.76 -10.28 18.55
C LEU A 928 29.31 -10.38 20.01
N ASN A 929 28.72 -11.50 20.43
CA ASN A 929 28.38 -11.73 21.84
C ASN A 929 29.64 -11.80 22.74
N ALA A 930 30.71 -12.45 22.27
CA ALA A 930 31.98 -12.48 22.98
C ALA A 930 32.63 -11.09 23.08
N LEU A 931 32.53 -10.28 22.03
CA LEU A 931 32.97 -8.90 22.04
C LEU A 931 32.15 -8.07 23.04
N ALA A 932 30.82 -8.21 23.02
CA ALA A 932 29.90 -7.51 23.91
C ALA A 932 30.27 -7.65 25.39
N ARG A 933 30.56 -8.88 25.84
CA ARG A 933 30.93 -9.17 27.25
C ARG A 933 32.10 -8.31 27.74
N ARG A 934 33.07 -8.03 26.86
CA ARG A 934 34.26 -7.22 27.17
C ARG A 934 33.96 -5.72 27.35
N TYR A 935 32.76 -5.27 26.97
CA TYR A 935 32.28 -3.88 27.11
C TYR A 935 31.08 -3.76 28.07
N VAL A 936 30.75 -4.83 28.79
CA VAL A 936 29.76 -4.85 29.88
C VAL A 936 30.47 -4.96 31.25
N GLU A 937 31.59 -5.68 31.30
CA GLU A 937 32.33 -5.99 32.53
C GLU A 937 33.48 -5.00 32.86
N GLY A 938 33.58 -3.89 32.11
CA GLY A 938 34.70 -2.94 32.14
C GLY A 938 34.45 -1.65 32.93
#